data_AF-A0A931XEY4-F1
#
_entry.id   AF-A0A931XEY4-F1
#
_cell.length_a   1.000
_cell.length_b   1.000
_cell.length_c   1.000
_cell.angle_alpha   90.00
_cell.angle_beta   90.00
_cell.angle_gamma   90.00
#
_symmetry.space_group_name_H-M   'P 1'
#
loop_
_entity.id
_entity.type
_entity.pdbx_description
1 polymer ?
#
loop_
_entity_poly.entity_id
_entity_poly.type
_entity_poly.pdbx_seq_one_letter_code
_entity_poly.pdbx_strand_id
1 'polypeptide(L)'
;MKFWVLIVSSLFFNSNFFSQGEISFTPEEKAYLFHVVRKSPILDTNIGAYFEYKGPNITFVNKQINYDSIETYIMNNPESLVIRSYEIAHASKGILSELSNKTALWELNKMLNAKRINSKDWSIYENRMFLFEEMLLKNIPEKAKKTDKNDKVIPHPKLEQLLNSGLSFNDKKQLISAFHFLTIEEQLQTLNGIQKAVNEYVEKRSYHIFRLLGGEAEKYVNYLIAAGDGSSTSGLLEEREKDETGRWNKGLPKAIGFFPYQLHIPAEQKEKVITPAKFATLDLQTAGKQKMTNIHMDVWGYNDKKQTTVVIEKNGLCYPLFGSGETRFLSPDSTFSKGATFQSIIKELENKHIAKLDEMIHGKKGFDYWIDYYKKKIADTKMKIEKTEKEKFLDFGYTEVTTKKNASRQVKKQKRKNRKKGLDQPVDYQPSTFSKKKKRKKTQNEIVSLHNDLETYKKKLAEVEKEKQIAIDQRAILQRRLDEYKQVFGLKWASYTEKEGFYTFQDSSTFDLFTQDFIFPPTAQAEDFEIRLLAIPNDALSDMADEVMLHVNVTDAKVHYDSKIAIVLNDSFTNNQWDISSELIKKEDSLLVQQLFEAILNNLGVELDIEGNGVGLWDGFQVIEALDKTEIPTYPGNNESVKELSKKEMSRLRISHCFIKVNRKVSIKINSFTDPVSSNLKFDSKNINELMIKNKLSSNQILSAYRSRSILLKLKEELNVLAGSYLPRDKAKICIDKLNREISRSKIKVDSFFISLDEF
;
A
#
# COMPACT_ATOMS: atom_id res chain seq x y z
N MET A 1 60.56 16.15 -56.99
CA MET A 1 60.79 14.69 -57.02
C MET A 1 60.87 14.20 -55.57
N LYS A 2 59.81 13.53 -55.06
CA LYS A 2 59.74 12.69 -53.81
C LYS A 2 60.09 13.39 -52.46
N PHE A 3 59.51 13.18 -51.26
CA PHE A 3 58.42 12.37 -50.68
C PHE A 3 58.29 12.73 -49.15
N TRP A 4 57.24 12.23 -48.46
CA TRP A 4 56.95 12.17 -46.98
C TRP A 4 56.42 13.46 -46.31
N VAL A 5 55.18 13.56 -45.79
CA VAL A 5 54.43 12.80 -44.74
C VAL A 5 55.04 12.92 -43.34
N LEU A 6 54.49 13.83 -42.52
CA LEU A 6 54.40 13.69 -41.06
C LEU A 6 53.26 14.56 -40.50
N ILE A 7 52.27 13.86 -39.95
CA ILE A 7 51.15 14.32 -39.12
C ILE A 7 51.65 14.45 -37.68
N VAL A 8 51.38 15.56 -36.99
CA VAL A 8 50.97 15.71 -35.55
C VAL A 8 50.56 17.18 -35.38
N SER A 9 49.29 17.56 -35.54
CA SER A 9 48.29 17.68 -34.46
C SER A 9 48.80 18.37 -33.19
N SER A 10 49.07 19.68 -33.28
CA SER A 10 49.21 20.57 -32.12
C SER A 10 47.82 20.95 -31.60
N LEU A 11 47.30 20.12 -30.70
CA LEU A 11 46.61 20.48 -29.45
C LEU A 11 45.81 21.79 -29.45
N PHE A 12 44.67 21.80 -30.15
CA PHE A 12 43.48 22.50 -29.68
C PHE A 12 42.64 21.50 -28.85
N PHE A 13 43.06 21.23 -27.62
CA PHE A 13 42.16 20.68 -26.61
C PHE A 13 41.52 21.86 -25.89
N ASN A 14 40.24 22.09 -26.20
CA ASN A 14 39.33 22.74 -25.30
C ASN A 14 39.38 21.99 -23.96
N SER A 15 40.01 22.60 -22.97
CA SER A 15 39.74 22.31 -21.56
C SER A 15 38.32 22.78 -21.27
N ASN A 16 37.35 21.92 -21.60
CA ASN A 16 36.10 21.89 -20.85
C ASN A 16 36.49 21.58 -19.41
N PHE A 17 36.68 22.62 -18.61
CA PHE A 17 36.58 22.57 -17.16
C PHE A 17 35.16 22.08 -16.84
N PHE A 18 34.95 20.77 -16.86
CA PHE A 18 33.99 20.15 -15.96
C PHE A 18 34.54 20.37 -14.56
N SER A 19 34.17 21.51 -13.97
CA SER A 19 34.16 21.63 -12.53
C SER A 19 33.22 20.55 -12.00
N GLN A 20 33.80 19.45 -11.55
CA GLN A 20 33.17 18.51 -10.63
C GLN A 20 32.95 19.27 -9.32
N GLY A 21 31.87 20.07 -9.27
CA GLY A 21 31.30 20.46 -8.00
C GLY A 21 30.63 19.22 -7.43
N GLU A 22 31.11 18.70 -6.30
CA GLU A 22 30.26 17.89 -5.43
C GLU A 22 28.97 18.70 -5.21
N ILE A 23 27.85 18.24 -5.79
CA ILE A 23 26.54 18.86 -5.56
C ILE A 23 26.20 18.57 -4.10
N SER A 24 26.59 19.46 -3.20
CA SER A 24 26.31 19.37 -1.77
C SER A 24 24.95 20.00 -1.48
N PHE A 25 24.23 19.48 -0.48
CA PHE A 25 23.01 20.10 0.01
C PHE A 25 23.26 21.55 0.45
N THR A 26 22.35 22.44 0.09
CA THR A 26 22.34 23.83 0.58
C THR A 26 22.15 23.86 2.11
N PRO A 27 22.56 24.94 2.81
CA PRO A 27 22.31 25.08 4.24
C PRO A 27 20.83 24.91 4.63
N GLU A 28 19.91 25.38 3.78
CA GLU A 28 18.47 25.20 3.99
C GLU A 28 18.04 23.73 3.86
N GLU A 29 18.49 23.04 2.80
CA GLU A 29 18.20 21.63 2.60
C GLU A 29 18.78 20.78 3.75
N LYS A 30 20.00 21.08 4.23
CA LYS A 30 20.62 20.40 5.38
C LYS A 30 19.81 20.58 6.66
N ALA A 31 19.40 21.82 6.96
CA ALA A 31 18.62 22.13 8.14
C ALA A 31 17.26 21.42 8.12
N TYR A 32 16.61 21.39 6.96
CA TYR A 32 15.33 20.72 6.79
C TYR A 32 15.45 19.18 6.83
N LEU A 33 16.49 18.58 6.24
CA LEU A 33 16.74 17.14 6.36
C LEU A 33 16.87 16.72 7.83
N PHE A 34 17.63 17.48 8.63
CA PHE A 34 17.74 17.24 10.08
C PHE A 34 16.37 17.30 10.76
N HIS A 35 15.58 18.33 10.46
CA HIS A 35 14.24 18.51 11.02
C HIS A 35 13.35 17.30 10.72
N VAL A 36 13.26 16.89 9.46
CA VAL A 36 12.41 15.77 9.02
C VAL A 36 12.82 14.46 9.68
N VAL A 37 14.12 14.17 9.70
CA VAL A 37 14.65 12.94 10.29
C VAL A 37 14.31 12.87 11.77
N ARG A 38 14.49 13.96 12.52
CA ARG A 38 14.22 13.97 13.97
C ARG A 38 12.73 13.94 14.32
N LYS A 39 11.85 14.44 13.45
CA LYS A 39 10.39 14.42 13.68
C LYS A 39 9.71 13.14 13.21
N SER A 40 10.29 12.40 12.28
CA SER A 40 9.74 11.13 11.79
C SER A 40 10.32 9.96 12.59
N PRO A 41 9.53 9.24 13.41
CA PRO A 41 10.05 8.16 14.26
C PRO A 41 10.79 7.08 13.47
N ILE A 42 10.31 6.75 12.26
CA ILE A 42 10.93 5.75 11.40
C ILE A 42 12.29 6.22 10.85
N LEU A 43 12.41 7.50 10.50
CA LEU A 43 13.68 8.06 10.02
C LEU A 43 14.67 8.22 11.18
N ASP A 44 14.23 8.72 12.34
CA ASP A 44 15.11 8.89 13.50
C ASP A 44 15.68 7.53 13.96
N THR A 45 14.84 6.49 13.98
CA THR A 45 15.24 5.13 14.33
C THR A 45 16.26 4.55 13.35
N ASN A 46 16.06 4.72 12.04
CA ASN A 46 16.88 4.07 11.02
C ASN A 46 18.15 4.87 10.64
N ILE A 47 18.07 6.20 10.63
CA ILE A 47 19.14 7.08 10.14
C ILE A 47 19.43 8.30 11.03
N GLY A 48 18.69 8.52 12.11
CA GLY A 48 18.84 9.70 12.97
C GLY A 48 20.22 9.84 13.63
N ALA A 49 20.88 8.72 13.92
CA ALA A 49 22.26 8.70 14.45
C ALA A 49 23.29 9.31 13.49
N TYR A 50 23.00 9.34 12.19
CA TYR A 50 23.90 9.86 11.14
C TYR A 50 23.77 11.37 10.93
N PHE A 51 22.89 12.03 11.69
CA PHE A 51 22.69 13.47 11.72
C PHE A 51 23.20 14.04 13.05
N GLU A 52 24.49 14.38 13.09
CA GLU A 52 25.17 14.88 14.30
C GLU A 52 25.05 16.40 14.42
N TYR A 53 24.19 16.84 15.33
CA TYR A 53 24.05 18.25 15.67
C TYR A 53 24.89 18.63 16.89
N LYS A 54 25.75 19.64 16.75
CA LYS A 54 26.68 20.13 17.79
C LYS A 54 26.29 21.51 18.35
N GLY A 55 25.14 22.05 17.95
CA GLY A 55 24.67 23.34 18.42
C GLY A 55 23.92 23.28 19.76
N PRO A 56 23.38 24.43 20.22
CA PRO A 56 22.67 24.52 21.49
C PRO A 56 21.35 23.75 21.46
N ASN A 57 20.96 23.15 22.59
CA ASN A 57 19.63 22.58 22.74
C ASN A 57 18.61 23.73 22.93
N ILE A 58 17.72 23.92 21.94
CA ILE A 58 16.70 24.97 21.97
C ILE A 58 15.36 24.33 22.32
N THR A 59 14.74 24.75 23.42
CA THR A 59 13.47 24.19 23.90
C THR A 59 12.39 25.27 24.01
N PHE A 60 11.13 24.87 23.83
CA PHE A 60 9.96 25.67 24.19
C PHE A 60 9.86 25.88 25.71
N VAL A 61 8.95 26.77 26.14
CA VAL A 61 8.66 27.03 27.56
C VAL A 61 8.21 25.76 28.30
N ASN A 62 7.56 24.84 27.60
CA ASN A 62 7.15 23.52 28.11
C ASN A 62 8.29 22.49 28.18
N LYS A 63 9.55 22.90 27.90
CA LYS A 63 10.76 22.07 27.83
C LYS A 63 10.84 21.05 26.68
N GLN A 64 9.87 21.04 25.75
CA GLN A 64 9.99 20.24 24.53
C GLN A 64 10.99 20.88 23.55
N ILE A 65 11.67 20.07 22.75
CA ILE A 65 12.65 20.55 21.76
C ILE A 65 11.93 21.38 20.68
N ASN A 66 12.50 22.55 20.38
CA ASN A 66 12.02 23.45 19.35
C ASN A 66 12.86 23.26 18.07
N TYR A 67 12.43 22.30 17.25
CA TYR A 67 13.11 21.97 15.98
C TYR A 67 13.12 23.14 14.98
N ASP A 68 12.11 23.99 14.96
CA ASP A 68 12.03 25.13 14.03
C ASP A 68 13.13 26.17 14.32
N SER A 69 13.46 26.35 15.60
CA SER A 69 14.56 27.22 16.03
C SER A 69 15.93 26.58 15.77
N ILE A 70 16.05 25.26 15.94
CA ILE A 70 17.28 24.52 15.61
C ILE A 70 17.54 24.58 14.11
N GLU A 71 16.51 24.43 13.28
CA GLU A 71 16.60 24.59 11.82
C GLU A 71 17.15 25.96 11.45
N THR A 72 16.59 27.03 12.03
CA THR A 72 17.07 28.40 11.80
C THR A 72 18.53 28.58 12.26
N TYR A 73 18.93 27.92 13.36
CA TYR A 73 20.31 27.93 13.81
C TYR A 73 21.25 27.24 12.81
N ILE A 74 20.89 26.05 12.31
CA ILE A 74 21.67 25.29 11.32
C ILE A 74 21.77 26.08 10.00
N MET A 75 20.69 26.72 9.54
CA MET A 75 20.73 27.57 8.34
C MET A 75 21.79 28.67 8.44
N ASN A 76 21.92 29.28 9.63
CA ASN A 76 22.89 30.35 9.87
C ASN A 76 24.30 29.84 10.23
N ASN A 77 24.42 28.59 10.69
CA ASN A 77 25.67 27.94 11.14
C ASN A 77 25.73 26.49 10.60
N PRO A 78 25.88 26.30 9.28
CA PRO A 78 25.76 24.99 8.64
C PRO A 78 26.78 23.95 9.13
N GLU A 79 27.94 24.39 9.63
CA GLU A 79 28.97 23.55 10.25
C GLU A 79 28.55 22.91 11.57
N SER A 80 27.47 23.40 12.19
CA SER A 80 26.91 22.80 13.41
C SER A 80 26.22 21.45 13.17
N LEU A 81 25.99 21.07 11.91
CA LEU A 81 25.40 19.79 11.51
C LEU A 81 26.36 19.00 10.61
N VAL A 82 26.71 17.79 11.04
CA VAL A 82 27.42 16.82 10.20
C VAL A 82 26.45 15.74 9.74
N ILE A 83 26.32 15.59 8.42
CA ILE A 83 25.52 14.54 7.78
C ILE A 83 26.48 13.47 7.26
N ARG A 84 26.35 12.26 7.78
CA ARG A 84 27.19 11.12 7.42
C ARG A 84 26.63 10.37 6.21
N SER A 85 26.86 10.94 5.02
CA SER A 85 26.25 10.44 3.77
C SER A 85 26.65 9.01 3.42
N TYR A 86 27.87 8.56 3.75
CA TYR A 86 28.33 7.19 3.47
C TYR A 86 27.48 6.16 4.23
N GLU A 87 27.22 6.39 5.50
CA GLU A 87 26.45 5.49 6.36
C GLU A 87 24.95 5.57 6.06
N ILE A 88 24.44 6.75 5.69
CA ILE A 88 23.08 6.93 5.20
C ILE A 88 22.84 6.12 3.92
N ALA A 89 23.79 6.09 2.99
CA ALA A 89 23.67 5.36 1.72
C ALA A 89 23.39 3.85 1.89
N HIS A 90 23.76 3.27 3.03
CA HIS A 90 23.54 1.85 3.37
C HIS A 90 22.19 1.60 4.10
N ALA A 91 21.34 2.62 4.24
CA ALA A 91 19.98 2.44 4.73
C ALA A 91 19.08 1.74 3.69
N SER A 92 17.90 1.28 4.10
CA SER A 92 16.94 0.73 3.15
C SER A 92 16.54 1.79 2.12
N LYS A 93 16.24 1.35 0.89
CA LYS A 93 15.89 2.27 -0.19
C LYS A 93 14.59 3.00 0.11
N GLY A 94 13.68 2.36 0.85
CA GLY A 94 12.47 2.99 1.34
C GLY A 94 12.75 4.17 2.24
N ILE A 95 13.60 4.01 3.26
CA ILE A 95 13.98 5.08 4.19
C ILE A 95 14.61 6.27 3.46
N LEU A 96 15.49 6.01 2.49
CA LEU A 96 16.07 7.07 1.66
C LEU A 96 15.01 7.76 0.80
N SER A 97 14.07 7.00 0.24
CA SER A 97 13.00 7.53 -0.62
C SER A 97 11.96 8.33 0.18
N GLU A 98 11.64 7.93 1.41
CA GLU A 98 10.76 8.65 2.33
C GLU A 98 11.34 10.03 2.65
N LEU A 99 12.60 10.08 3.09
CA LEU A 99 13.30 11.34 3.38
C LEU A 99 13.34 12.22 2.13
N SER A 100 13.69 11.63 0.97
CA SER A 100 13.75 12.34 -0.30
C SER A 100 12.41 12.92 -0.73
N ASN A 101 11.32 12.17 -0.55
CA ASN A 101 9.97 12.59 -0.88
C ASN A 101 9.50 13.73 0.04
N LYS A 102 9.73 13.61 1.36
CA LYS A 102 9.41 14.66 2.35
C LYS A 102 10.13 15.97 2.02
N THR A 103 11.42 15.90 1.68
CA THR A 103 12.21 17.07 1.26
C THR A 103 11.73 17.64 -0.06
N ALA A 104 11.44 16.81 -1.07
CA ALA A 104 10.91 17.28 -2.36
C ALA A 104 9.57 18.01 -2.23
N LEU A 105 8.67 17.51 -1.37
CA LEU A 105 7.37 18.13 -1.08
C LEU A 105 7.50 19.50 -0.39
N TRP A 106 8.40 19.59 0.59
CA TRP A 106 8.68 20.86 1.26
C TRP A 106 9.24 21.91 0.30
N GLU A 107 10.17 21.53 -0.57
CA GLU A 107 10.72 22.44 -1.57
C GLU A 107 9.67 22.90 -2.58
N LEU A 108 8.83 21.98 -3.06
CA LEU A 108 7.70 22.32 -3.93
C LEU A 108 6.78 23.33 -3.25
N ASN A 109 6.47 23.13 -1.96
CA ASN A 109 5.67 24.07 -1.21
C ASN A 109 6.31 25.46 -1.11
N LYS A 110 7.59 25.51 -0.71
CA LYS A 110 8.35 26.76 -0.59
C LYS A 110 8.37 27.51 -1.92
N MET A 111 8.67 26.81 -3.02
CA MET A 111 8.71 27.36 -4.37
C MET A 111 7.37 27.97 -4.78
N LEU A 112 6.27 27.22 -4.63
CA LEU A 112 4.94 27.69 -5.00
C LEU A 112 4.47 28.87 -4.15
N ASN A 113 4.77 28.84 -2.85
CA ASN A 113 4.45 29.94 -1.95
C ASN A 113 5.28 31.20 -2.27
N ALA A 114 6.58 31.05 -2.50
CA ALA A 114 7.50 32.14 -2.87
C ALA A 114 7.02 32.89 -4.11
N LYS A 115 6.52 32.18 -5.13
CA LYS A 115 5.90 32.76 -6.31
C LYS A 115 4.67 33.59 -5.95
N ARG A 116 3.75 32.99 -5.19
CA ARG A 116 2.45 33.58 -4.86
C ARG A 116 2.57 34.87 -4.04
N ILE A 117 3.50 34.93 -3.10
CA ILE A 117 3.70 36.13 -2.25
C ILE A 117 4.74 37.11 -2.82
N ASN A 118 5.29 36.82 -4.01
CA ASN A 118 6.37 37.56 -4.63
C ASN A 118 7.54 37.83 -3.65
N SER A 119 8.03 36.75 -3.02
CA SER A 119 9.07 36.82 -1.99
C SER A 119 10.39 37.34 -2.55
N LYS A 120 11.22 37.96 -1.70
CA LYS A 120 12.58 38.41 -2.09
C LYS A 120 13.48 37.25 -2.54
N ASP A 121 13.21 36.05 -2.05
CA ASP A 121 13.99 34.83 -2.34
C ASP A 121 13.53 34.12 -3.62
N TRP A 122 12.62 34.73 -4.40
CA TRP A 122 12.05 34.15 -5.63
C TRP A 122 13.11 33.73 -6.65
N SER A 123 14.18 34.51 -6.80
CA SER A 123 15.26 34.25 -7.76
C SER A 123 15.93 32.89 -7.58
N ILE A 124 15.89 32.33 -6.37
CA ILE A 124 16.47 31.01 -6.05
C ILE A 124 15.65 29.88 -6.71
N TYR A 125 14.34 30.08 -6.87
CA TYR A 125 13.40 29.05 -7.30
C TYR A 125 12.99 29.13 -8.77
N GLU A 126 13.41 30.17 -9.50
CA GLU A 126 12.92 30.46 -10.86
C GLU A 126 13.09 29.28 -11.84
N ASN A 127 14.28 28.66 -11.86
CA ASN A 127 14.55 27.49 -12.70
C ASN A 127 13.69 26.27 -12.31
N ARG A 128 13.50 26.05 -11.01
CA ARG A 128 12.67 24.93 -10.51
C ARG A 128 11.19 25.15 -10.84
N MET A 129 10.71 26.39 -10.72
CA MET A 129 9.34 26.73 -11.11
C MET A 129 9.12 26.54 -12.61
N PHE A 130 10.08 26.98 -13.44
CA PHE A 130 9.97 26.80 -14.88
C PHE A 130 9.77 25.33 -15.26
N LEU A 131 10.55 24.41 -14.66
CA LEU A 131 10.39 22.97 -14.86
C LEU A 131 9.00 22.48 -14.42
N PHE A 132 8.49 22.94 -13.27
CA PHE A 132 7.15 22.60 -12.82
C PHE A 132 6.06 23.10 -13.77
N GLU A 133 6.18 24.33 -14.28
CA GLU A 133 5.23 24.90 -15.24
C GLU A 133 5.23 24.16 -16.58
N GLU A 134 6.39 23.70 -17.06
CA GLU A 134 6.47 22.85 -18.25
C GLU A 134 5.72 21.53 -18.05
N MET A 135 5.82 20.91 -16.88
CA MET A 135 5.06 19.70 -16.55
C MET A 135 3.56 20.00 -16.47
N LEU A 136 3.18 21.14 -15.90
CA LEU A 136 1.79 21.57 -15.80
C LEU A 136 1.18 21.83 -17.19
N LEU A 137 1.88 22.58 -18.05
CA LEU A 137 1.43 22.93 -19.40
C LEU A 137 1.15 21.70 -20.29
N LYS A 138 1.89 20.61 -20.09
CA LYS A 138 1.68 19.34 -20.82
C LYS A 138 0.37 18.64 -20.43
N ASN A 139 -0.16 18.92 -19.25
CA ASN A 139 -1.26 18.15 -18.67
C ASN A 139 -2.57 18.97 -18.48
N ILE A 140 -2.58 20.27 -18.80
CA ILE A 140 -3.78 21.13 -18.71
C ILE A 140 -4.39 21.44 -20.10
N PRO A 141 -5.72 21.69 -20.19
CA PRO A 141 -6.37 22.01 -21.46
C PRO A 141 -5.94 23.37 -22.02
N GLU A 142 -6.13 23.59 -23.33
CA GLU A 142 -5.72 24.82 -24.02
C GLU A 142 -6.34 26.09 -23.41
N LYS A 143 -7.60 26.06 -22.98
CA LYS A 143 -8.26 27.21 -22.33
C LYS A 143 -7.67 27.54 -20.95
N ALA A 144 -6.95 26.60 -20.34
CA ALA A 144 -6.23 26.80 -19.09
C ALA A 144 -4.80 27.34 -19.33
N LYS A 145 -4.43 27.62 -20.58
CA LYS A 145 -3.16 28.24 -20.97
C LYS A 145 -3.38 29.70 -21.36
N LYS A 146 -2.33 30.50 -21.29
CA LYS A 146 -2.31 31.90 -21.73
C LYS A 146 -0.96 32.24 -22.33
N THR A 147 -0.93 33.11 -23.33
CA THR A 147 0.31 33.69 -23.82
C THR A 147 0.64 34.96 -23.03
N ASP A 148 1.84 35.03 -22.47
CA ASP A 148 2.34 36.22 -21.80
C ASP A 148 2.84 37.28 -22.80
N LYS A 149 3.20 38.47 -22.32
CA LYS A 149 3.70 39.62 -23.11
C LYS A 149 4.94 39.31 -23.96
N ASN A 150 5.68 38.25 -23.63
CA ASN A 150 6.88 37.81 -24.32
C ASN A 150 6.61 36.63 -25.29
N ASP A 151 5.37 36.45 -25.75
CA ASP A 151 4.92 35.34 -26.62
C ASP A 151 5.16 33.93 -26.05
N LYS A 152 5.41 33.82 -24.74
CA LYS A 152 5.61 32.55 -24.04
C LYS A 152 4.26 32.02 -23.54
N VAL A 153 3.99 30.75 -23.82
CA VAL A 153 2.81 30.05 -23.26
C VAL A 153 3.07 29.73 -21.79
N ILE A 154 2.17 30.17 -20.93
CA ILE A 154 2.19 30.00 -19.48
C ILE A 154 0.85 29.44 -18.98
N PRO A 155 0.81 28.80 -17.80
CA PRO A 155 -0.46 28.46 -17.15
C PRO A 155 -1.29 29.73 -16.91
N HIS A 156 -2.61 29.63 -17.04
CA HIS A 156 -3.49 30.76 -16.79
C HIS A 156 -3.30 31.27 -15.33
N PRO A 157 -3.08 32.58 -15.07
CA PRO A 157 -2.72 33.08 -13.73
C PRO A 157 -3.70 32.71 -12.60
N LYS A 158 -5.00 32.57 -12.91
CA LYS A 158 -6.00 32.08 -11.94
C LYS A 158 -5.69 30.69 -11.37
N LEU A 159 -4.95 29.85 -12.09
CA LEU A 159 -4.57 28.51 -11.63
C LEU A 159 -3.58 28.56 -10.45
N GLU A 160 -2.84 29.65 -10.26
CA GLU A 160 -1.88 29.77 -9.15
C GLU A 160 -2.53 29.60 -7.77
N GLN A 161 -3.81 29.99 -7.65
CA GLN A 161 -4.58 29.79 -6.42
C GLN A 161 -4.84 28.31 -6.12
N LEU A 162 -5.02 27.48 -7.16
CA LEU A 162 -5.25 26.03 -7.03
C LEU A 162 -3.98 25.25 -6.63
N LEU A 163 -2.80 25.85 -6.86
CA LEU A 163 -1.50 25.27 -6.48
C LEU A 163 -1.19 25.42 -4.98
N ASN A 164 -2.06 26.09 -4.22
CA ASN A 164 -1.92 26.17 -2.78
C ASN A 164 -2.06 24.78 -2.11
N SER A 165 -1.03 24.35 -1.38
CA SER A 165 -1.00 23.10 -0.61
C SER A 165 -1.89 23.12 0.63
N GLY A 166 -2.19 24.30 1.17
CA GLY A 166 -3.06 24.45 2.34
C GLY A 166 -4.54 24.20 2.06
N LEU A 167 -4.93 24.20 0.78
CA LEU A 167 -6.33 24.02 0.36
C LEU A 167 -6.70 22.54 0.30
N SER A 168 -7.87 22.21 0.86
CA SER A 168 -8.49 20.90 0.68
C SER A 168 -8.93 20.70 -0.77
N PHE A 169 -9.23 19.46 -1.15
CA PHE A 169 -9.82 19.21 -2.47
C PHE A 169 -11.14 19.95 -2.64
N ASN A 170 -11.99 19.98 -1.61
CA ASN A 170 -13.27 20.70 -1.67
C ASN A 170 -13.09 22.20 -1.90
N ASP A 171 -12.08 22.82 -1.29
CA ASP A 171 -11.74 24.23 -1.53
C ASP A 171 -11.27 24.45 -2.98
N LYS A 172 -10.39 23.57 -3.49
CA LYS A 172 -9.90 23.63 -4.88
C LYS A 172 -11.03 23.46 -5.88
N LYS A 173 -11.96 22.55 -5.61
CA LYS A 173 -13.17 22.31 -6.40
C LYS A 173 -14.09 23.54 -6.40
N GLN A 174 -14.29 24.18 -5.25
CA GLN A 174 -15.08 25.41 -5.18
C GLN A 174 -14.42 26.54 -5.97
N LEU A 175 -13.10 26.72 -5.85
CA LEU A 175 -12.37 27.75 -6.59
C LEU A 175 -12.45 27.53 -8.11
N ILE A 176 -12.22 26.31 -8.58
CA ILE A 176 -12.24 26.04 -10.03
C ILE A 176 -13.65 26.17 -10.62
N SER A 177 -14.71 25.94 -9.83
CA SER A 177 -16.10 26.15 -10.29
C SER A 177 -16.39 27.61 -10.66
N ALA A 178 -15.67 28.57 -10.08
CA ALA A 178 -15.76 29.99 -10.42
C ALA A 178 -15.01 30.35 -11.73
N PHE A 179 -14.30 29.41 -12.34
CA PHE A 179 -13.56 29.62 -13.58
C PHE A 179 -14.48 29.39 -14.78
N HIS A 180 -15.37 30.35 -15.04
CA HIS A 180 -16.37 30.29 -16.12
C HIS A 180 -15.78 30.13 -17.54
N PHE A 181 -14.46 30.29 -17.70
CA PHE A 181 -13.77 30.05 -18.97
C PHE A 181 -13.46 28.56 -19.21
N LEU A 182 -13.70 27.68 -18.23
CA LEU A 182 -13.54 26.23 -18.32
C LEU A 182 -14.91 25.54 -18.20
N THR A 183 -15.19 24.58 -19.09
CA THR A 183 -16.30 23.64 -18.93
C THR A 183 -16.04 22.69 -17.76
N ILE A 184 -17.06 21.96 -17.28
CA ILE A 184 -16.87 21.03 -16.15
C ILE A 184 -15.87 19.91 -16.48
N GLU A 185 -15.86 19.44 -17.73
CA GLU A 185 -14.87 18.47 -18.21
C GLU A 185 -13.46 19.09 -18.27
N GLU A 186 -13.32 20.36 -18.69
CA GLU A 186 -12.04 21.08 -18.68
C GLU A 186 -11.55 21.40 -17.26
N GLN A 187 -12.47 21.62 -16.31
CA GLN A 187 -12.17 21.77 -14.88
C GLN A 187 -11.59 20.47 -14.32
N LEU A 188 -12.22 19.32 -14.61
CA LEU A 188 -11.71 18.00 -14.25
C LEU A 188 -10.31 17.77 -14.84
N GLN A 189 -10.12 18.05 -16.13
CA GLN A 189 -8.82 17.93 -16.80
C GLN A 189 -7.76 18.83 -16.17
N THR A 190 -8.13 20.05 -15.78
CA THR A 190 -7.20 20.99 -15.12
C THR A 190 -6.78 20.49 -13.73
N LEU A 191 -7.71 19.98 -12.91
CA LEU A 191 -7.38 19.41 -11.61
C LEU A 191 -6.49 18.17 -11.74
N ASN A 192 -6.84 17.24 -12.64
CA ASN A 192 -6.01 16.07 -12.93
C ASN A 192 -4.63 16.47 -13.48
N GLY A 193 -4.56 17.54 -14.28
CA GLY A 193 -3.32 18.06 -14.83
C GLY A 193 -2.38 18.62 -13.76
N ILE A 194 -2.92 19.36 -12.80
CA ILE A 194 -2.18 19.85 -11.62
C ILE A 194 -1.64 18.67 -10.82
N GLN A 195 -2.50 17.70 -10.49
CA GLN A 195 -2.13 16.53 -9.73
C GLN A 195 -1.00 15.71 -10.38
N LYS A 196 -1.09 15.52 -11.70
CA LYS A 196 -0.05 14.82 -12.46
C LYS A 196 1.27 15.59 -12.49
N ALA A 197 1.23 16.92 -12.63
CA ALA A 197 2.42 17.75 -12.58
C ALA A 197 3.10 17.73 -11.20
N VAL A 198 2.31 17.68 -10.11
CA VAL A 198 2.83 17.51 -8.75
C VAL A 198 3.57 16.18 -8.62
N ASN A 199 2.94 15.05 -8.99
CA ASN A 199 3.60 13.75 -8.92
C ASN A 199 4.87 13.69 -9.80
N GLU A 200 4.83 14.19 -11.03
CA GLU A 200 6.01 14.20 -11.93
C GLU A 200 7.17 15.03 -11.37
N TYR A 201 6.87 16.21 -10.82
CA TYR A 201 7.89 17.08 -10.23
C TYR A 201 8.49 16.45 -8.96
N VAL A 202 7.63 15.95 -8.06
CA VAL A 202 8.06 15.33 -6.81
C VAL A 202 8.88 14.08 -7.08
N GLU A 203 8.50 13.24 -8.04
CA GLU A 203 9.28 12.05 -8.42
C GLU A 203 10.69 12.44 -8.88
N LYS A 204 10.81 13.39 -9.82
CA LYS A 204 12.11 13.83 -10.34
C LYS A 204 12.99 14.44 -9.26
N ARG A 205 12.40 15.29 -8.41
CA ARG A 205 13.14 15.96 -7.34
C ARG A 205 13.53 15.00 -6.22
N SER A 206 12.61 14.12 -5.83
CA SER A 206 12.84 13.04 -4.86
C SER A 206 13.97 12.11 -5.34
N TYR A 207 13.95 11.70 -6.61
CA TYR A 207 15.04 10.89 -7.16
C TYR A 207 16.40 11.59 -7.12
N HIS A 208 16.44 12.90 -7.41
CA HIS A 208 17.67 13.67 -7.30
C HIS A 208 18.21 13.68 -5.86
N ILE A 209 17.35 13.93 -4.87
CA ILE A 209 17.73 13.90 -3.44
C ILE A 209 18.17 12.50 -3.01
N PHE A 210 17.45 11.46 -3.46
CA PHE A 210 17.80 10.07 -3.21
C PHE A 210 19.22 9.73 -3.67
N ARG A 211 19.62 10.19 -4.87
CA ARG A 211 20.98 10.04 -5.39
C ARG A 211 22.01 10.82 -4.56
N LEU A 212 21.67 12.02 -4.08
CA LEU A 212 22.54 12.82 -3.20
C LEU A 212 22.77 12.18 -1.83
N LEU A 213 21.78 11.43 -1.33
CA LEU A 213 21.91 10.62 -0.11
C LEU A 213 22.69 9.31 -0.33
N GLY A 214 23.18 9.07 -1.56
CA GLY A 214 23.94 7.87 -1.93
C GLY A 214 23.09 6.69 -2.40
N GLY A 215 21.77 6.87 -2.53
CA GLY A 215 20.90 5.84 -3.07
C GLY A 215 21.21 5.51 -4.53
N GLU A 216 21.05 4.24 -4.92
CA GLU A 216 21.22 3.78 -6.31
C GLU A 216 19.99 3.04 -6.81
N ALA A 217 19.47 3.41 -7.98
CA ALA A 217 18.35 2.74 -8.62
C ALA A 217 18.40 2.96 -10.14
N GLU A 218 18.03 1.96 -10.93
CA GLU A 218 17.72 2.14 -12.36
C GLU A 218 16.24 2.43 -12.57
N LYS A 219 15.39 1.85 -11.72
CA LYS A 219 13.95 2.09 -11.69
C LYS A 219 13.64 2.82 -10.39
N TYR A 220 13.12 4.04 -10.51
CA TYR A 220 12.65 4.85 -9.40
C TYR A 220 11.31 5.45 -9.78
N VAL A 221 10.27 5.05 -9.06
CA VAL A 221 8.90 5.51 -9.29
C VAL A 221 8.35 6.02 -7.97
N ASN A 222 7.72 7.19 -7.97
CA ASN A 222 7.29 7.84 -6.75
C ASN A 222 5.90 8.47 -6.91
N TYR A 223 4.93 7.94 -6.18
CA TYR A 223 3.54 8.41 -6.22
C TYR A 223 3.08 8.95 -4.88
N LEU A 224 2.37 10.08 -4.94
CA LEU A 224 1.48 10.53 -3.89
C LEU A 224 0.05 10.18 -4.31
N ILE A 225 -0.77 9.74 -3.36
CA ILE A 225 -2.16 9.42 -3.61
C ILE A 225 -3.01 9.63 -2.35
N ALA A 226 -4.25 10.08 -2.55
CA ALA A 226 -5.27 10.24 -1.53
C ALA A 226 -6.58 9.54 -1.94
N ALA A 227 -7.35 9.12 -0.94
CA ALA A 227 -8.67 8.54 -1.11
C ALA A 227 -9.61 9.08 -0.02
N GLY A 228 -10.89 9.27 -0.35
CA GLY A 228 -11.91 9.79 0.56
C GLY A 228 -12.64 11.02 0.01
N ASP A 229 -13.34 11.76 0.86
CA ASP A 229 -14.29 12.80 0.43
C ASP A 229 -13.66 14.17 0.13
N GLY A 230 -12.39 14.36 0.47
CA GLY A 230 -11.63 15.58 0.17
C GLY A 230 -11.88 16.78 1.08
N SER A 231 -12.41 16.54 2.28
CA SER A 231 -12.71 17.56 3.31
C SER A 231 -11.53 17.95 4.21
N SER A 232 -10.32 17.49 3.90
CA SER A 232 -9.07 17.62 4.66
C SER A 232 -8.97 16.79 5.94
N THR A 233 -7.80 16.16 6.11
CA THR A 233 -7.25 15.68 7.37
C THR A 233 -6.33 16.73 8.01
N SER A 234 -6.06 16.59 9.31
CA SER A 234 -4.92 17.23 9.97
C SER A 234 -3.61 16.68 9.40
N GLY A 235 -2.64 17.55 9.12
CA GLY A 235 -1.36 17.14 8.51
C GLY A 235 -0.54 16.22 9.40
N LEU A 236 0.25 15.35 8.78
CA LEU A 236 0.99 14.25 9.41
C LEU A 236 1.81 14.68 10.65
N LEU A 237 2.32 15.90 10.72
CA LEU A 237 3.30 16.31 11.73
C LEU A 237 2.86 17.53 12.55
N GLU A 238 1.54 17.67 12.79
CA GLU A 238 0.94 18.90 13.33
C GLU A 238 1.33 20.12 12.49
N GLU A 239 1.44 19.94 11.18
CA GLU A 239 1.91 20.93 10.22
C GLU A 239 1.03 22.18 10.33
N ARG A 240 1.62 23.28 10.80
CA ARG A 240 0.97 24.59 10.88
C ARG A 240 1.53 25.47 9.79
N GLU A 241 0.67 26.09 8.99
CA GLU A 241 1.12 27.11 8.03
C GLU A 241 1.72 28.34 8.73
N LYS A 242 1.34 28.60 9.99
CA LYS A 242 1.80 29.73 10.78
C LYS A 242 2.22 29.30 12.18
N ASP A 243 3.28 29.93 12.68
CA ASP A 243 3.72 29.81 14.07
C ASP A 243 2.77 30.57 15.03
N GLU A 244 3.05 30.48 16.33
CA GLU A 244 2.23 31.11 17.40
C GLU A 244 2.19 32.64 17.31
N THR A 245 3.11 33.26 16.58
CA THR A 245 3.17 34.71 16.35
C THR A 245 2.50 35.14 15.05
N GLY A 246 1.89 34.20 14.33
CA GLY A 246 1.23 34.45 13.04
C GLY A 246 2.22 34.63 11.87
N ARG A 247 3.51 34.37 12.09
CA ARG A 247 4.51 34.32 11.01
C ARG A 247 4.37 32.97 10.33
N TRP A 248 4.70 32.92 9.03
CA TRP A 248 4.73 31.64 8.31
C TRP A 248 5.69 30.68 9.00
N ASN A 249 5.20 29.49 9.34
CA ASN A 249 6.02 28.50 9.99
C ASN A 249 7.11 28.03 9.02
N LYS A 250 8.36 27.96 9.49
CA LYS A 250 9.46 27.33 8.74
C LYS A 250 9.45 25.80 8.87
N GLY A 251 8.72 25.27 9.85
CA GLY A 251 8.50 23.84 9.99
C GLY A 251 7.70 23.23 8.83
N LEU A 252 7.46 21.92 8.93
CA LEU A 252 6.78 21.15 7.89
C LEU A 252 5.49 21.85 7.40
N PRO A 253 5.45 22.28 6.13
CA PRO A 253 4.27 22.92 5.57
C PRO A 253 3.14 21.90 5.46
N LYS A 254 1.90 22.36 5.56
CA LYS A 254 0.71 21.54 5.33
C LYS A 254 0.72 21.04 3.87
N ALA A 255 1.35 19.90 3.61
CA ALA A 255 1.55 19.36 2.26
C ALA A 255 0.34 18.53 1.78
N ILE A 256 -0.68 18.42 2.63
CA ILE A 256 -1.95 17.69 2.42
C ILE A 256 -2.54 17.98 1.04
N GLY A 257 -2.63 19.25 0.64
CA GLY A 257 -3.21 19.63 -0.66
C GLY A 257 -2.39 19.22 -1.88
N PHE A 258 -1.21 18.61 -1.71
CA PHE A 258 -0.44 18.02 -2.81
C PHE A 258 -0.78 16.56 -3.09
N PHE A 259 -1.48 15.86 -2.19
CA PHE A 259 -1.85 14.47 -2.44
C PHE A 259 -3.00 14.39 -3.48
N PRO A 260 -2.75 13.78 -4.65
CA PRO A 260 -3.73 13.62 -5.71
C PRO A 260 -4.86 12.66 -5.38
N TYR A 261 -6.07 12.93 -5.86
CA TYR A 261 -7.20 12.00 -5.80
C TYR A 261 -7.55 11.52 -7.20
N GLN A 262 -8.06 10.30 -7.32
CA GLN A 262 -8.69 9.88 -8.57
C GLN A 262 -10.05 10.56 -8.69
N LEU A 263 -10.18 11.49 -9.65
CA LEU A 263 -11.37 12.32 -9.85
C LEU A 263 -12.27 11.76 -10.94
N HIS A 264 -13.58 11.84 -10.73
CA HIS A 264 -14.58 11.48 -11.73
C HIS A 264 -15.80 12.40 -11.66
N ILE A 265 -16.68 12.30 -12.67
CA ILE A 265 -18.00 12.95 -12.68
C ILE A 265 -19.04 11.82 -12.60
N PRO A 266 -19.84 11.72 -11.53
CA PRO A 266 -20.84 10.67 -11.38
C PRO A 266 -21.90 10.75 -12.49
N ALA A 267 -22.19 9.62 -13.14
CA ALA A 267 -23.17 9.57 -14.23
C ALA A 267 -24.62 9.68 -13.74
N GLU A 268 -24.90 9.28 -12.49
CA GLU A 268 -26.25 9.13 -11.94
C GLU A 268 -26.78 10.37 -11.19
N GLN A 269 -25.95 11.42 -11.04
CA GLN A 269 -26.36 12.65 -10.34
C GLN A 269 -26.97 13.68 -11.29
N LYS A 270 -28.06 14.32 -10.86
CA LYS A 270 -28.74 15.39 -11.63
C LYS A 270 -27.85 16.60 -11.88
N GLU A 271 -26.99 16.93 -10.92
CA GLU A 271 -25.95 17.95 -11.08
C GLU A 271 -24.62 17.24 -11.36
N LYS A 272 -24.00 17.57 -12.50
CA LYS A 272 -22.65 17.12 -12.79
C LYS A 272 -21.71 17.81 -11.81
N VAL A 273 -21.07 17.04 -10.94
CA VAL A 273 -20.16 17.56 -9.93
C VAL A 273 -18.91 16.70 -9.92
N ILE A 274 -17.73 17.32 -9.85
CA ILE A 274 -16.45 16.59 -9.75
C ILE A 274 -16.35 15.98 -8.35
N THR A 275 -16.11 14.68 -8.26
CA THR A 275 -16.01 13.94 -7.00
C THR A 275 -14.71 13.13 -6.92
N PRO A 276 -14.06 13.10 -5.75
CA PRO A 276 -12.93 12.21 -5.51
C PRO A 276 -13.42 10.77 -5.33
N ALA A 277 -12.58 9.80 -5.68
CA ALA A 277 -12.81 8.40 -5.43
C ALA A 277 -12.47 8.02 -3.97
N LYS A 278 -13.23 7.08 -3.42
CA LYS A 278 -13.02 6.54 -2.05
C LYS A 278 -11.94 5.46 -2.01
N PHE A 279 -11.58 4.94 -3.17
CA PHE A 279 -10.50 4.00 -3.37
C PHE A 279 -9.64 4.55 -4.49
N ALA A 280 -8.34 4.38 -4.37
CA ALA A 280 -7.40 4.86 -5.36
C ALA A 280 -6.47 3.71 -5.73
N THR A 281 -6.34 3.44 -7.04
CA THR A 281 -5.56 2.31 -7.57
C THR A 281 -4.35 2.78 -8.35
N LEU A 282 -3.18 2.22 -8.07
CA LEU A 282 -1.94 2.44 -8.80
C LEU A 282 -1.55 1.15 -9.52
N ASP A 283 -1.48 1.22 -10.84
CA ASP A 283 -1.01 0.11 -11.68
C ASP A 283 0.50 0.27 -11.90
N LEU A 284 1.27 -0.73 -11.50
CA LEU A 284 2.73 -0.68 -11.41
C LEU A 284 3.34 -1.98 -11.95
N GLN A 285 4.65 -1.96 -12.16
CA GLN A 285 5.40 -3.12 -12.64
C GLN A 285 6.56 -3.44 -11.71
N THR A 286 6.89 -4.72 -11.55
CA THR A 286 8.13 -5.13 -10.88
C THR A 286 9.36 -4.68 -11.70
N ALA A 287 10.54 -4.72 -11.10
CA ALA A 287 11.79 -4.34 -11.76
C ALA A 287 12.17 -5.28 -12.91
N GLY A 288 11.88 -6.58 -12.76
CA GLY A 288 12.37 -7.62 -13.67
C GLY A 288 13.91 -7.71 -13.65
N LYS A 289 14.48 -8.35 -14.69
CA LYS A 289 15.95 -8.44 -14.89
C LYS A 289 16.72 -9.01 -13.69
N GLN A 290 16.12 -9.98 -12.99
CA GLN A 290 16.67 -10.60 -11.78
C GLN A 290 16.93 -9.64 -10.60
N LYS A 291 16.23 -8.50 -10.58
CA LYS A 291 16.29 -7.54 -9.47
C LYS A 291 15.09 -7.68 -8.55
N MET A 292 15.33 -7.44 -7.27
CA MET A 292 14.25 -7.27 -6.30
C MET A 292 13.46 -6.00 -6.61
N THR A 293 12.17 -6.00 -6.26
CA THR A 293 11.36 -4.78 -6.30
C THR A 293 11.06 -4.37 -4.87
N ASN A 294 11.61 -3.24 -4.44
CA ASN A 294 11.36 -2.65 -3.13
C ASN A 294 10.22 -1.64 -3.25
N ILE A 295 9.15 -1.85 -2.48
CA ILE A 295 7.98 -1.00 -2.43
C ILE A 295 7.91 -0.40 -1.02
N HIS A 296 8.19 0.88 -0.90
CA HIS A 296 8.06 1.59 0.36
C HIS A 296 6.74 2.34 0.43
N MET A 297 6.10 2.29 1.59
CA MET A 297 4.82 2.93 1.84
C MET A 297 4.87 3.76 3.12
N ASP A 298 4.62 5.05 2.99
CA ASP A 298 4.49 5.98 4.12
C ASP A 298 3.07 6.54 4.11
N VAL A 299 2.29 6.29 5.15
CA VAL A 299 0.93 6.82 5.24
C VAL A 299 0.98 8.20 5.91
N TRP A 300 0.40 9.19 5.23
CA TRP A 300 0.44 10.61 5.61
C TRP A 300 -0.84 11.10 6.28
N GLY A 301 -1.98 10.53 5.88
CA GLY A 301 -3.31 10.91 6.35
C GLY A 301 -3.95 9.76 7.10
N TYR A 302 -4.32 9.98 8.36
CA TYR A 302 -4.91 8.97 9.23
C TYR A 302 -6.29 9.35 9.71
N ASN A 303 -7.03 8.31 10.04
CA ASN A 303 -8.25 8.40 10.81
C ASN A 303 -8.01 7.82 12.21
N ASP A 304 -8.27 8.61 13.24
CA ASP A 304 -8.07 8.19 14.64
C ASP A 304 -8.98 7.03 15.07
N LYS A 305 -10.07 6.78 14.33
CA LYS A 305 -11.10 5.77 14.67
C LYS A 305 -11.09 4.55 13.73
N LYS A 306 -10.47 4.65 12.56
CA LYS A 306 -10.50 3.63 11.51
C LYS A 306 -9.09 3.33 11.00
N GLN A 307 -8.79 2.06 10.77
CA GLN A 307 -7.46 1.66 10.30
C GLN A 307 -7.30 1.96 8.81
N THR A 308 -6.36 2.83 8.43
CA THR A 308 -6.01 3.03 7.00
C THR A 308 -5.73 1.67 6.36
N THR A 309 -6.32 1.39 5.20
CA THR A 309 -6.17 0.08 4.56
C THR A 309 -5.49 0.24 3.20
N VAL A 310 -4.38 -0.47 3.00
CA VAL A 310 -3.64 -0.54 1.73
C VAL A 310 -3.62 -1.98 1.27
N VAL A 311 -3.91 -2.24 0.01
CA VAL A 311 -3.90 -3.61 -0.55
C VAL A 311 -2.95 -3.65 -1.73
N ILE A 312 -1.94 -4.51 -1.64
CA ILE A 312 -1.08 -4.85 -2.79
C ILE A 312 -1.66 -6.12 -3.43
N GLU A 313 -1.83 -6.15 -4.75
CA GLU A 313 -2.27 -7.33 -5.48
C GLU A 313 -1.30 -7.66 -6.62
N LYS A 314 -0.81 -8.90 -6.64
CA LYS A 314 0.07 -9.42 -7.70
C LYS A 314 -0.32 -10.84 -8.03
N ASN A 315 -0.53 -11.14 -9.31
CA ASN A 315 -0.90 -12.48 -9.79
C ASN A 315 -2.13 -13.09 -9.05
N GLY A 316 -3.12 -12.25 -8.73
CA GLY A 316 -4.33 -12.63 -7.98
C GLY A 316 -4.10 -12.95 -6.50
N LEU A 317 -2.91 -12.65 -5.96
CA LEU A 317 -2.58 -12.80 -4.55
C LEU A 317 -2.53 -11.42 -3.88
N CYS A 318 -3.24 -11.26 -2.77
CA CYS A 318 -3.46 -9.98 -2.10
C CYS A 318 -2.72 -9.91 -0.76
N TYR A 319 -2.14 -8.73 -0.49
CA TYR A 319 -1.42 -8.39 0.74
C TYR A 319 -2.11 -7.16 1.36
N PRO A 320 -3.18 -7.35 2.15
CA PRO A 320 -3.79 -6.26 2.88
C PRO A 320 -2.86 -5.83 4.02
N LEU A 321 -2.67 -4.52 4.14
CA LEU A 321 -1.89 -3.86 5.18
C LEU A 321 -2.77 -2.85 5.91
N PHE A 322 -2.74 -2.90 7.23
CA PHE A 322 -3.59 -2.15 8.13
C PHE A 322 -2.77 -1.13 8.91
N GLY A 323 -3.20 0.14 8.83
CA GLY A 323 -2.56 1.27 9.45
C GLY A 323 -2.96 1.47 10.90
N SER A 324 -2.05 2.05 11.66
CA SER A 324 -2.30 2.50 13.02
C SER A 324 -2.39 4.02 13.09
N GLY A 325 -3.45 4.57 13.71
CA GLY A 325 -3.53 6.00 13.96
C GLY A 325 -2.48 6.50 14.98
N GLU A 326 -2.00 5.61 15.85
CA GLU A 326 -0.99 5.95 16.87
C GLU A 326 0.44 5.89 16.31
N THR A 327 0.83 4.74 15.75
CA THR A 327 2.22 4.52 15.29
C THR A 327 2.44 4.93 13.86
N ARG A 328 1.37 5.09 13.07
CA ARG A 328 1.43 5.48 11.67
C ARG A 328 2.14 4.44 10.78
N PHE A 329 2.21 3.21 11.26
CA PHE A 329 2.77 2.10 10.52
C PHE A 329 1.67 1.22 9.97
N LEU A 330 1.92 0.67 8.80
CA LEU A 330 1.17 -0.41 8.19
C LEU A 330 1.66 -1.75 8.74
N SER A 331 0.73 -2.69 8.89
CA SER A 331 1.01 -4.07 9.30
C SER A 331 0.09 -5.05 8.57
N PRO A 332 0.56 -6.23 8.14
CA PRO A 332 -0.30 -7.30 7.65
C PRO A 332 -1.27 -7.83 8.73
N ASP A 333 -0.94 -7.62 10.01
CA ASP A 333 -1.78 -8.01 11.13
C ASP A 333 -2.86 -6.98 11.42
N SER A 334 -4.12 -7.32 11.13
CA SER A 334 -5.30 -6.48 11.42
C SER A 334 -5.50 -6.17 12.91
N THR A 335 -4.87 -6.91 13.83
CA THR A 335 -4.95 -6.68 15.28
C THR A 335 -3.89 -5.70 15.79
N PHE A 336 -2.96 -5.26 14.92
CA PHE A 336 -1.85 -4.36 15.25
C PHE A 336 -2.30 -3.02 15.85
N SER A 337 -3.45 -2.51 15.45
CA SER A 337 -3.98 -1.22 15.93
C SER A 337 -5.45 -1.33 16.34
N LYS A 338 -5.94 -0.36 17.09
CA LYS A 338 -7.37 -0.26 17.43
C LYS A 338 -8.09 0.52 16.33
N GLY A 339 -9.33 0.13 16.04
CA GLY A 339 -10.19 0.86 15.10
C GLY A 339 -11.06 -0.06 14.26
N ALA A 340 -12.03 0.54 13.57
CA ALA A 340 -12.81 -0.21 12.58
C ALA A 340 -11.94 -0.50 11.34
N THR A 341 -12.00 -1.74 10.85
CA THR A 341 -11.29 -2.16 9.64
C THR A 341 -12.23 -2.18 8.45
N PHE A 342 -11.69 -2.11 7.22
CA PHE A 342 -12.52 -2.26 6.03
C PHE A 342 -13.25 -3.62 5.99
N GLN A 343 -12.61 -4.65 6.53
CA GLN A 343 -13.23 -5.97 6.72
C GLN A 343 -14.46 -5.93 7.64
N SER A 344 -14.45 -5.08 8.68
CA SER A 344 -15.60 -4.93 9.58
C SER A 344 -16.81 -4.33 8.86
N ILE A 345 -16.58 -3.39 7.93
CA ILE A 345 -17.63 -2.79 7.08
C ILE A 345 -18.22 -3.83 6.13
N ILE A 346 -17.37 -4.64 5.48
CA ILE A 346 -17.80 -5.75 4.62
C ILE A 346 -18.68 -6.74 5.42
N LYS A 347 -18.23 -7.14 6.62
CA LYS A 347 -18.96 -8.05 7.50
C LYS A 347 -20.29 -7.46 7.97
N GLU A 348 -20.35 -6.16 8.25
CA GLU A 348 -21.60 -5.50 8.62
C GLU A 348 -22.59 -5.50 7.44
N LEU A 349 -22.12 -5.17 6.24
CA LEU A 349 -22.96 -5.14 5.05
C LEU A 349 -23.53 -6.53 4.73
N GLU A 350 -22.70 -7.57 4.81
CA GLU A 350 -23.08 -8.97 4.57
C GLU A 350 -24.00 -9.53 5.67
N ASN A 351 -23.57 -9.48 6.93
CA ASN A 351 -24.22 -10.22 8.01
C ASN A 351 -25.36 -9.47 8.70
N LYS A 352 -25.45 -8.14 8.53
CA LYS A 352 -26.49 -7.31 9.19
C LYS A 352 -27.47 -6.75 8.19
N HIS A 353 -27.00 -6.13 7.11
CA HIS A 353 -27.88 -5.44 6.17
C HIS A 353 -28.48 -6.40 5.14
N ILE A 354 -27.65 -7.15 4.42
CA ILE A 354 -28.12 -8.12 3.41
C ILE A 354 -28.88 -9.26 4.08
N ALA A 355 -28.33 -9.85 5.15
CA ALA A 355 -29.00 -10.93 5.87
C ALA A 355 -30.39 -10.54 6.39
N LYS A 356 -30.58 -9.28 6.86
CA LYS A 356 -31.89 -8.79 7.29
C LYS A 356 -32.88 -8.68 6.13
N LEU A 357 -32.45 -8.23 4.96
CA LEU A 357 -33.30 -8.21 3.76
C LEU A 357 -33.65 -9.62 3.30
N ASP A 358 -32.69 -10.55 3.34
CA ASP A 358 -32.94 -11.97 3.06
C ASP A 358 -33.98 -12.58 4.01
N GLU A 359 -33.91 -12.26 5.30
CA GLU A 359 -34.93 -12.70 6.27
C GLU A 359 -36.30 -12.04 5.99
N MET A 360 -36.33 -10.77 5.59
CA MET A 360 -37.59 -10.09 5.23
C MET A 360 -38.22 -10.68 3.95
N ILE A 361 -37.42 -11.09 2.96
CA ILE A 361 -37.91 -11.65 1.70
C ILE A 361 -38.28 -13.13 1.88
N HIS A 362 -37.34 -13.94 2.36
CA HIS A 362 -37.39 -15.41 2.36
C HIS A 362 -37.58 -16.03 3.75
N GLY A 363 -37.59 -15.25 4.83
CA GLY A 363 -37.71 -15.77 6.19
C GLY A 363 -39.06 -16.44 6.46
N LYS A 364 -39.17 -17.13 7.61
CA LYS A 364 -40.36 -17.91 8.00
C LYS A 364 -41.68 -17.11 8.01
N LYS A 365 -41.59 -15.79 8.20
CA LYS A 365 -42.71 -14.84 8.11
C LYS A 365 -42.40 -13.69 7.15
N GLY A 366 -41.51 -13.92 6.19
CA GLY A 366 -41.12 -12.96 5.16
C GLY A 366 -42.19 -12.80 4.09
N PHE A 367 -41.88 -11.99 3.07
CA PHE A 367 -42.82 -11.71 1.98
C PHE A 367 -43.26 -12.96 1.23
N ASP A 368 -42.38 -13.94 1.00
CA ASP A 368 -42.73 -15.20 0.35
C ASP A 368 -43.86 -15.94 1.08
N TYR A 369 -43.74 -16.03 2.42
CA TYR A 369 -44.76 -16.63 3.26
C TYR A 369 -46.10 -15.90 3.16
N TRP A 370 -46.09 -14.56 3.21
CA TRP A 370 -47.32 -13.77 3.15
C TRP A 370 -47.98 -13.81 1.77
N ILE A 371 -47.20 -13.82 0.70
CA ILE A 371 -47.68 -14.00 -0.68
C ILE A 371 -48.40 -15.34 -0.79
N ASP A 372 -47.79 -16.43 -0.34
CA ASP A 372 -48.40 -17.77 -0.37
C ASP A 372 -49.64 -17.84 0.52
N TYR A 373 -49.60 -17.24 1.70
CA TYR A 373 -50.75 -17.15 2.61
C TYR A 373 -51.93 -16.43 1.95
N TYR A 374 -51.72 -15.26 1.35
CA TYR A 374 -52.80 -14.50 0.70
C TYR A 374 -53.28 -15.19 -0.58
N LYS A 375 -52.40 -15.81 -1.37
CA LYS A 375 -52.81 -16.64 -2.52
C LYS A 375 -53.74 -17.78 -2.08
N LYS A 376 -53.39 -18.48 -1.00
CA LYS A 376 -54.24 -19.53 -0.42
C LYS A 376 -55.56 -18.99 0.09
N LYS A 377 -55.57 -17.86 0.82
CA LYS A 377 -56.81 -17.21 1.28
C LYS A 377 -57.71 -16.75 0.15
N ILE A 378 -57.15 -16.23 -0.94
CA ILE A 378 -57.91 -15.86 -2.14
C ILE A 378 -58.55 -17.10 -2.76
N ALA A 379 -57.81 -18.20 -2.91
CA ALA A 379 -58.33 -19.46 -3.44
C ALA A 379 -59.46 -20.04 -2.56
N ASP A 380 -59.24 -20.12 -1.25
CA ASP A 380 -60.23 -20.60 -0.28
C ASP A 380 -61.50 -19.73 -0.29
N THR A 381 -61.35 -18.40 -0.36
CA THR A 381 -62.48 -17.46 -0.36
C THR A 381 -63.26 -17.55 -1.67
N LYS A 382 -62.59 -17.69 -2.82
CA LYS A 382 -63.26 -17.95 -4.11
C LYS A 382 -64.09 -19.24 -4.05
N MET A 383 -63.53 -20.32 -3.51
CA MET A 383 -64.23 -21.59 -3.37
C MET A 383 -65.45 -21.45 -2.44
N LYS A 384 -65.33 -20.68 -1.35
CA LYS A 384 -66.46 -20.37 -0.46
C LYS A 384 -67.54 -19.57 -1.16
N ILE A 385 -67.18 -18.52 -1.91
CA ILE A 385 -68.13 -17.73 -2.69
C ILE A 385 -68.89 -18.64 -3.64
N GLU A 386 -68.18 -19.46 -4.42
CA GLU A 386 -68.78 -20.38 -5.38
C GLU A 386 -69.75 -21.38 -4.72
N LYS A 387 -69.36 -22.01 -3.60
CA LYS A 387 -70.25 -22.88 -2.82
C LYS A 387 -71.46 -22.14 -2.27
N THR A 388 -71.28 -20.94 -1.74
CA THR A 388 -72.37 -20.17 -1.11
C THR A 388 -73.36 -19.65 -2.16
N GLU A 389 -72.87 -19.26 -3.33
CA GLU A 389 -73.68 -18.85 -4.48
C GLU A 389 -74.44 -20.05 -5.08
N LYS A 390 -73.74 -21.16 -5.38
CA LYS A 390 -74.32 -22.38 -6.00
C LYS A 390 -75.23 -23.16 -5.07
N GLU A 391 -74.80 -23.48 -3.85
CA GLU A 391 -75.50 -24.41 -2.97
C GLU A 391 -76.56 -23.73 -2.09
N LYS A 392 -76.35 -22.46 -1.70
CA LYS A 392 -77.21 -21.79 -0.72
C LYS A 392 -78.06 -20.69 -1.32
N PHE A 393 -77.56 -19.90 -2.27
CA PHE A 393 -78.29 -18.74 -2.78
C PHE A 393 -79.25 -19.08 -3.93
N LEU A 394 -78.81 -19.90 -4.89
CA LEU A 394 -79.62 -20.37 -6.02
C LEU A 394 -80.87 -21.17 -5.57
N ASP A 395 -80.74 -21.96 -4.51
CA ASP A 395 -81.85 -22.70 -3.86
C ASP A 395 -83.01 -21.81 -3.36
N PHE A 396 -82.78 -20.50 -3.17
CA PHE A 396 -83.85 -19.58 -2.77
C PHE A 396 -84.64 -19.01 -3.96
N GLY A 397 -84.23 -19.26 -5.20
CA GLY A 397 -84.88 -18.75 -6.42
C GLY A 397 -86.24 -19.43 -6.73
N TYR A 398 -86.44 -20.68 -6.28
CA TYR A 398 -87.57 -21.53 -6.67
C TYR A 398 -88.37 -22.11 -5.50
N THR A 399 -88.45 -21.41 -4.36
CA THR A 399 -89.19 -21.95 -3.19
C THR A 399 -90.52 -21.24 -2.97
N GLU A 400 -91.62 -22.00 -3.05
CA GLU A 400 -92.98 -21.52 -2.80
C GLU A 400 -93.14 -20.97 -1.38
N VAL A 401 -93.88 -19.86 -1.26
CA VAL A 401 -94.18 -19.24 0.04
C VAL A 401 -95.19 -20.12 0.78
N THR A 402 -94.73 -20.88 1.77
CA THR A 402 -95.61 -21.70 2.59
C THR A 402 -96.30 -20.86 3.67
N THR A 403 -97.64 -20.88 3.68
CA THR A 403 -98.50 -20.31 4.72
C THR A 403 -98.90 -21.38 5.73
N LYS A 404 -98.69 -21.12 7.03
CA LYS A 404 -99.22 -22.03 8.07
C LYS A 404 -100.72 -21.80 8.22
N LYS A 405 -101.52 -22.87 8.13
CA LYS A 405 -102.98 -22.83 8.41
C LYS A 405 -103.33 -22.38 9.83
N ASN A 406 -102.39 -22.47 10.78
CA ASN A 406 -102.61 -22.14 12.20
C ASN A 406 -102.00 -20.79 12.60
N ALA A 407 -102.78 -19.95 13.29
CA ALA A 407 -102.33 -18.65 13.81
C ALA A 407 -101.12 -18.77 14.77
N SER A 408 -100.16 -17.83 14.66
CA SER A 408 -98.90 -17.86 15.42
C SER A 408 -99.11 -17.76 16.94
N ARG A 409 -98.15 -18.26 17.73
CA ARG A 409 -98.22 -18.24 19.20
C ARG A 409 -98.28 -16.81 19.77
N GLN A 410 -97.67 -15.84 19.09
CA GLN A 410 -97.78 -14.41 19.40
C GLN A 410 -99.20 -13.88 19.13
N VAL A 411 -99.78 -14.21 17.97
CA VAL A 411 -101.17 -13.84 17.63
C VAL A 411 -102.17 -14.45 18.63
N LYS A 412 -101.98 -15.70 19.05
CA LYS A 412 -102.79 -16.34 20.10
C LYS A 412 -102.65 -15.65 21.46
N LYS A 413 -101.43 -15.23 21.84
CA LYS A 413 -101.15 -14.51 23.09
C LYS A 413 -101.73 -13.09 23.07
N GLN A 414 -101.74 -12.44 21.91
CA GLN A 414 -102.30 -11.10 21.71
C GLN A 414 -103.84 -11.13 21.66
N LYS A 415 -104.45 -12.14 21.02
CA LYS A 415 -105.90 -12.43 21.17
C LYS A 415 -106.30 -12.59 22.64
N ARG A 416 -105.54 -13.35 23.45
CA ARG A 416 -105.79 -13.49 24.90
C ARG A 416 -105.64 -12.16 25.68
N LYS A 417 -104.71 -11.29 25.30
CA LYS A 417 -104.54 -9.96 25.92
C LYS A 417 -105.66 -8.98 25.54
N ASN A 418 -106.08 -8.97 24.27
CA ASN A 418 -107.16 -8.08 23.79
C ASN A 418 -108.52 -8.49 24.40
N ARG A 419 -108.78 -9.80 24.53
CA ARG A 419 -109.98 -10.34 25.20
C ARG A 419 -110.04 -10.00 26.70
N LYS A 420 -108.89 -9.79 27.36
CA LYS A 420 -108.81 -9.30 28.75
C LYS A 420 -109.00 -7.79 28.90
N LYS A 421 -108.97 -7.01 27.80
CA LYS A 421 -109.08 -5.54 27.80
C LYS A 421 -110.40 -5.02 27.20
N GLY A 422 -111.36 -5.88 26.86
CA GLY A 422 -112.70 -5.48 26.39
C GLY A 422 -112.75 -4.81 25.01
N LEU A 423 -111.67 -4.87 24.22
CA LEU A 423 -111.60 -4.31 22.86
C LEU A 423 -111.92 -5.41 21.84
N ASP A 424 -113.20 -5.53 21.46
CA ASP A 424 -113.70 -6.52 20.49
C ASP A 424 -113.77 -5.93 19.07
N GLN A 425 -112.65 -5.35 18.59
CA GLN A 425 -112.53 -4.96 17.19
C GLN A 425 -112.01 -6.13 16.33
N PRO A 426 -112.55 -6.34 15.12
CA PRO A 426 -112.05 -7.35 14.19
C PRO A 426 -110.70 -6.91 13.65
N VAL A 427 -109.62 -7.36 14.29
CA VAL A 427 -108.27 -7.19 13.75
C VAL A 427 -108.07 -8.25 12.68
N ASP A 428 -107.88 -7.81 11.43
CA ASP A 428 -107.54 -8.69 10.31
C ASP A 428 -106.14 -9.28 10.54
N TYR A 429 -106.07 -10.58 10.86
CA TYR A 429 -104.82 -11.27 11.14
C TYR A 429 -104.40 -12.09 9.92
N GLN A 430 -103.47 -11.52 9.15
CA GLN A 430 -102.78 -12.20 8.07
C GLN A 430 -102.10 -13.51 8.59
N PRO A 431 -102.22 -14.64 7.88
CA PRO A 431 -101.56 -15.89 8.26
C PRO A 431 -100.03 -15.74 8.29
N SER A 432 -99.35 -16.45 9.21
CA SER A 432 -97.88 -16.37 9.27
C SER A 432 -97.27 -17.04 8.04
N THR A 433 -96.76 -16.22 7.12
CA THR A 433 -96.04 -16.61 5.91
C THR A 433 -94.57 -16.86 6.24
N PHE A 434 -94.03 -18.02 5.88
CA PHE A 434 -92.58 -18.27 5.97
C PHE A 434 -91.94 -17.99 4.62
N SER A 435 -91.82 -16.71 4.26
CA SER A 435 -90.92 -16.36 3.16
C SER A 435 -89.50 -16.49 3.69
N LYS A 436 -88.66 -17.31 3.04
CA LYS A 436 -87.23 -17.47 3.41
C LYS A 436 -86.42 -16.16 3.27
N LYS A 437 -87.06 -14.99 3.09
CA LYS A 437 -86.52 -13.64 2.86
C LYS A 437 -85.47 -13.20 3.89
N LYS A 438 -85.69 -13.45 5.18
CA LYS A 438 -84.70 -13.12 6.23
C LYS A 438 -83.42 -13.99 6.12
N LYS A 439 -83.58 -15.28 5.79
CA LYS A 439 -82.45 -16.18 5.53
C LYS A 439 -81.72 -15.78 4.25
N ARG A 440 -82.45 -15.51 3.17
CA ARG A 440 -81.90 -14.99 1.90
C ARG A 440 -81.12 -13.70 2.08
N LYS A 441 -81.64 -12.72 2.82
CA LYS A 441 -80.93 -11.47 3.15
C LYS A 441 -79.64 -11.74 3.96
N LYS A 442 -79.66 -12.71 4.88
CA LYS A 442 -78.47 -13.11 5.64
C LYS A 442 -77.40 -13.75 4.72
N THR A 443 -77.79 -14.66 3.83
CA THR A 443 -76.89 -15.28 2.84
C THR A 443 -76.36 -14.27 1.83
N GLN A 444 -77.19 -13.30 1.41
CA GLN A 444 -76.77 -12.21 0.54
C GLN A 444 -75.72 -11.32 1.21
N ASN A 445 -75.92 -10.95 2.48
CA ASN A 445 -74.93 -10.21 3.24
C ASN A 445 -73.63 -11.00 3.45
N GLU A 446 -73.72 -12.34 3.61
CA GLU A 446 -72.57 -13.24 3.71
C GLU A 446 -71.76 -13.25 2.41
N ILE A 447 -72.42 -13.33 1.25
CA ILE A 447 -71.76 -13.24 -0.07
C ILE A 447 -71.08 -11.88 -0.26
N VAL A 448 -71.75 -10.77 0.07
CA VAL A 448 -71.15 -9.43 0.02
C VAL A 448 -69.92 -9.32 0.93
N SER A 449 -69.99 -9.88 2.14
CA SER A 449 -68.85 -9.94 3.06
C SER A 449 -67.68 -10.73 2.46
N LEU A 450 -67.94 -11.90 1.86
CA LEU A 450 -66.89 -12.72 1.24
C LEU A 450 -66.24 -12.03 0.04
N HIS A 451 -67.00 -11.29 -0.77
CA HIS A 451 -66.46 -10.48 -1.86
C HIS A 451 -65.59 -9.33 -1.34
N ASN A 452 -66.01 -8.64 -0.26
CA ASN A 452 -65.21 -7.63 0.40
C ASN A 452 -63.90 -8.20 0.97
N ASP A 453 -63.96 -9.38 1.59
CA ASP A 453 -62.76 -10.08 2.09
C ASP A 453 -61.80 -10.44 0.95
N LEU A 454 -62.34 -10.92 -0.18
CA LEU A 454 -61.58 -11.25 -1.38
C LEU A 454 -60.89 -10.03 -1.98
N GLU A 455 -61.57 -8.89 -2.10
CA GLU A 455 -60.95 -7.63 -2.52
C GLU A 455 -59.85 -7.19 -1.56
N THR A 456 -60.09 -7.32 -0.25
CA THR A 456 -59.10 -6.97 0.77
C THR A 456 -57.84 -7.84 0.64
N TYR A 457 -57.99 -9.15 0.45
CA TYR A 457 -56.85 -10.04 0.25
C TYR A 457 -56.10 -9.77 -1.05
N LYS A 458 -56.80 -9.41 -2.14
CA LYS A 458 -56.15 -9.00 -3.39
C LYS A 458 -55.33 -7.72 -3.22
N LYS A 459 -55.86 -6.70 -2.53
CA LYS A 459 -55.14 -5.46 -2.24
C LYS A 459 -53.88 -5.73 -1.41
N LYS A 460 -54.01 -6.53 -0.36
CA LYS A 460 -52.86 -6.94 0.49
C LYS A 460 -51.82 -7.73 -0.29
N LEU A 461 -52.23 -8.63 -1.18
CA LEU A 461 -51.29 -9.35 -2.04
C LEU A 461 -50.50 -8.38 -2.93
N ALA A 462 -51.18 -7.44 -3.59
CA ALA A 462 -50.52 -6.45 -4.45
C ALA A 462 -49.56 -5.53 -3.67
N GLU A 463 -49.94 -5.14 -2.45
CA GLU A 463 -49.11 -4.35 -1.54
C GLU A 463 -47.83 -5.12 -1.15
N VAL A 464 -47.98 -6.36 -0.69
CA VAL A 464 -46.86 -7.23 -0.31
C VAL A 464 -45.95 -7.54 -1.50
N GLU A 465 -46.49 -7.76 -2.70
CA GLU A 465 -45.70 -7.96 -3.91
C GLU A 465 -44.88 -6.72 -4.28
N LYS A 466 -45.46 -5.53 -4.11
CA LYS A 466 -44.75 -4.26 -4.33
C LYS A 466 -43.63 -4.04 -3.30
N GLU A 467 -43.91 -4.27 -2.02
CA GLU A 467 -42.90 -4.17 -0.96
C GLU A 467 -41.77 -5.18 -1.14
N LYS A 468 -42.10 -6.41 -1.56
CA LYS A 468 -41.09 -7.43 -1.91
C LYS A 468 -40.19 -6.96 -3.05
N GLN A 469 -40.74 -6.37 -4.10
CA GLN A 469 -39.94 -5.87 -5.21
C GLN A 469 -38.97 -4.78 -4.75
N ILE A 470 -39.44 -3.82 -3.93
CA ILE A 470 -38.58 -2.76 -3.37
C ILE A 470 -37.45 -3.38 -2.52
N ALA A 471 -37.74 -4.40 -1.71
CA ALA A 471 -36.72 -5.07 -0.91
C ALA A 471 -35.70 -5.84 -1.76
N ILE A 472 -36.13 -6.48 -2.85
CA ILE A 472 -35.25 -7.15 -3.82
C ILE A 472 -34.34 -6.13 -4.51
N ASP A 473 -34.88 -5.00 -4.94
CA ASP A 473 -34.11 -3.94 -5.60
C ASP A 473 -33.06 -3.36 -4.63
N GLN A 474 -33.44 -3.09 -3.37
CA GLN A 474 -32.51 -2.65 -2.33
C GLN A 474 -31.42 -3.70 -2.04
N ARG A 475 -31.78 -4.98 -1.97
CA ARG A 475 -30.82 -6.07 -1.80
C ARG A 475 -29.83 -6.13 -2.95
N ALA A 476 -30.29 -5.94 -4.19
CA ALA A 476 -29.41 -5.94 -5.36
C ALA A 476 -28.40 -4.78 -5.32
N ILE A 477 -28.82 -3.58 -4.87
CA ILE A 477 -27.93 -2.43 -4.68
C ILE A 477 -26.86 -2.75 -3.62
N LEU A 478 -27.26 -3.29 -2.48
CA LEU A 478 -26.32 -3.65 -1.42
C LEU A 478 -25.38 -4.78 -1.84
N GLN A 479 -25.86 -5.78 -2.57
CA GLN A 479 -25.03 -6.85 -3.10
C GLN A 479 -23.97 -6.31 -4.05
N ARG A 480 -24.34 -5.40 -4.96
CA ARG A 480 -23.37 -4.76 -5.88
C ARG A 480 -22.29 -4.00 -5.12
N ARG A 481 -22.66 -3.28 -4.05
CA ARG A 481 -21.71 -2.61 -3.16
C ARG A 481 -20.81 -3.60 -2.42
N LEU A 482 -21.36 -4.74 -1.96
CA LEU A 482 -20.57 -5.82 -1.34
C LEU A 482 -19.53 -6.37 -2.30
N ASP A 483 -19.94 -6.64 -3.54
CA ASP A 483 -19.08 -7.20 -4.58
C ASP A 483 -17.95 -6.23 -4.92
N GLU A 484 -18.25 -4.92 -5.05
CA GLU A 484 -17.25 -3.87 -5.22
C GLU A 484 -16.26 -3.83 -4.05
N TYR A 485 -16.73 -3.85 -2.80
CA TYR A 485 -15.85 -3.83 -1.63
C TYR A 485 -14.98 -5.09 -1.52
N LYS A 486 -15.54 -6.28 -1.82
CA LYS A 486 -14.78 -7.53 -1.85
C LYS A 486 -13.73 -7.54 -2.97
N GLN A 487 -14.07 -7.00 -4.14
CA GLN A 487 -13.14 -6.89 -5.26
C GLN A 487 -11.97 -5.96 -4.92
N VAL A 488 -12.27 -4.77 -4.39
CA VAL A 488 -11.27 -3.74 -4.03
C VAL A 488 -10.39 -4.17 -2.85
N PHE A 489 -10.94 -4.93 -1.90
CA PHE A 489 -10.17 -5.43 -0.75
C PHE A 489 -9.30 -6.66 -1.08
N GLY A 490 -9.64 -7.38 -2.15
CA GLY A 490 -8.93 -8.57 -2.60
C GLY A 490 -9.51 -9.87 -2.05
N LEU A 491 -9.66 -10.85 -2.95
CA LEU A 491 -10.35 -12.11 -2.66
C LEU A 491 -9.45 -13.20 -2.07
N LYS A 492 -8.17 -13.26 -2.46
CA LYS A 492 -7.24 -14.33 -2.09
C LYS A 492 -6.04 -13.75 -1.35
N TRP A 493 -6.03 -13.89 -0.03
CA TRP A 493 -4.98 -13.32 0.81
C TRP A 493 -3.76 -14.23 0.89
N ALA A 494 -2.58 -13.64 0.87
CA ALA A 494 -1.34 -14.35 1.15
C ALA A 494 -1.25 -14.74 2.62
N SER A 495 -0.96 -16.01 2.91
CA SER A 495 -0.55 -16.41 4.25
C SER A 495 0.88 -15.94 4.52
N TYR A 496 1.16 -15.60 5.78
CA TYR A 496 2.46 -15.14 6.22
C TYR A 496 2.90 -15.81 7.52
N THR A 497 4.22 -15.79 7.75
CA THR A 497 4.83 -16.03 9.06
C THR A 497 5.49 -14.76 9.55
N GLU A 498 5.30 -14.42 10.81
CA GLU A 498 5.86 -13.22 11.45
C GLU A 498 6.99 -13.62 12.41
N LYS A 499 8.08 -12.85 12.39
CA LYS A 499 9.19 -12.93 13.34
C LYS A 499 9.68 -11.53 13.67
N GLU A 500 9.36 -11.05 14.87
CA GLU A 500 9.82 -9.75 15.40
C GLU A 500 9.46 -8.55 14.50
N GLY A 501 8.29 -8.56 13.88
CA GLY A 501 7.82 -7.53 12.94
C GLY A 501 8.36 -7.69 11.52
N PHE A 502 9.07 -8.78 11.21
CA PHE A 502 9.42 -9.18 9.85
C PHE A 502 8.45 -10.24 9.36
N TYR A 503 7.72 -9.94 8.29
CA TYR A 503 6.71 -10.81 7.72
C TYR A 503 7.25 -11.47 6.45
N THR A 504 7.11 -12.78 6.33
CA THR A 504 7.46 -13.54 5.12
C THR A 504 6.20 -14.24 4.60
N PHE A 505 5.83 -13.94 3.36
CA PHE A 505 4.64 -14.46 2.70
C PHE A 505 4.94 -15.77 1.95
N GLN A 506 3.87 -16.50 1.60
CA GLN A 506 3.96 -17.81 0.94
C GLN A 506 4.68 -17.81 -0.42
N ASP A 507 4.78 -16.66 -1.09
CA ASP A 507 5.47 -16.48 -2.37
C ASP A 507 6.91 -15.97 -2.20
N SER A 508 7.42 -15.97 -0.95
CA SER A 508 8.72 -15.41 -0.55
C SER A 508 8.80 -13.88 -0.61
N SER A 509 7.69 -13.18 -0.84
CA SER A 509 7.64 -11.73 -0.61
C SER A 509 7.81 -11.44 0.89
N THR A 510 8.35 -10.26 1.21
CA THR A 510 8.58 -9.88 2.62
C THR A 510 8.07 -8.49 2.92
N PHE A 511 7.63 -8.25 4.15
CA PHE A 511 7.30 -6.92 4.65
C PHE A 511 8.00 -6.66 5.99
N ASP A 512 8.66 -5.51 6.11
CA ASP A 512 9.35 -5.10 7.34
C ASP A 512 8.62 -3.94 8.02
N LEU A 513 8.12 -4.18 9.24
CA LEU A 513 7.40 -3.18 10.02
C LEU A 513 8.27 -1.94 10.36
N PHE A 514 9.58 -2.08 10.51
CA PHE A 514 10.45 -0.99 10.97
C PHE A 514 11.03 -0.14 9.84
N THR A 515 10.89 -0.59 8.58
CA THR A 515 11.27 0.20 7.40
C THR A 515 10.09 0.50 6.48
N GLN A 516 8.94 -0.14 6.71
CA GLN A 516 7.73 -0.07 5.87
C GLN A 516 8.00 -0.47 4.41
N ASP A 517 9.00 -1.32 4.20
CA ASP A 517 9.35 -1.89 2.90
C ASP A 517 8.62 -3.21 2.68
N PHE A 518 7.91 -3.31 1.56
CA PHE A 518 7.42 -4.55 0.98
C PHE A 518 8.34 -4.94 -0.19
N ILE A 519 8.88 -6.16 -0.19
CA ILE A 519 9.84 -6.62 -1.20
C ILE A 519 9.28 -7.80 -1.97
N PHE A 520 9.16 -7.65 -3.29
CA PHE A 520 8.98 -8.79 -4.19
C PHE A 520 10.34 -9.44 -4.51
N PRO A 521 10.41 -10.78 -4.56
CA PRO A 521 11.62 -11.50 -4.95
C PRO A 521 12.02 -11.19 -6.40
N PRO A 522 13.30 -11.43 -6.77
CA PRO A 522 13.79 -11.18 -8.11
C PRO A 522 13.09 -12.07 -9.14
N THR A 523 12.77 -11.47 -10.29
CA THR A 523 12.09 -12.13 -11.41
C THR A 523 12.80 -11.79 -12.72
N ALA A 524 12.80 -12.73 -13.67
CA ALA A 524 13.45 -12.52 -14.97
C ALA A 524 12.75 -11.42 -15.79
N GLN A 525 11.41 -11.47 -15.83
CA GLN A 525 10.57 -10.50 -16.53
C GLN A 525 9.87 -9.59 -15.52
N ALA A 526 9.56 -8.36 -15.95
CA ALA A 526 8.70 -7.48 -15.18
C ALA A 526 7.27 -8.03 -15.19
N GLU A 527 6.61 -7.97 -14.04
CA GLU A 527 5.25 -8.44 -13.82
C GLU A 527 4.40 -7.27 -13.34
N ASP A 528 3.15 -7.21 -13.77
CA ASP A 528 2.21 -6.18 -13.35
C ASP A 528 1.72 -6.46 -11.90
N PHE A 529 1.52 -5.41 -11.13
CA PHE A 529 0.90 -5.45 -9.81
C PHE A 529 0.16 -4.15 -9.53
N GLU A 530 -0.79 -4.20 -8.60
CA GLU A 530 -1.60 -3.05 -8.22
C GLU A 530 -1.41 -2.71 -6.74
N ILE A 531 -1.47 -1.41 -6.41
CA ILE A 531 -1.57 -0.92 -5.04
C ILE A 531 -2.85 -0.12 -4.90
N ARG A 532 -3.69 -0.49 -3.94
CA ARG A 532 -4.98 0.16 -3.67
C ARG A 532 -4.99 0.80 -2.29
N LEU A 533 -5.25 2.10 -2.23
CA LEU A 533 -5.49 2.84 -0.98
C LEU A 533 -7.00 2.94 -0.74
N LEU A 534 -7.47 2.49 0.42
CA LEU A 534 -8.90 2.43 0.73
C LEU A 534 -9.28 3.38 1.87
N ALA A 535 -10.16 4.34 1.56
CA ALA A 535 -10.84 5.12 2.58
C ALA A 535 -12.01 4.32 3.16
N ILE A 536 -12.07 4.21 4.49
CA ILE A 536 -13.14 3.45 5.16
C ILE A 536 -14.37 4.35 5.34
N PRO A 537 -15.54 3.96 4.80
CA PRO A 537 -16.80 4.69 5.02
C PRO A 537 -17.12 4.84 6.52
N ASN A 538 -17.91 5.85 6.87
CA ASN A 538 -18.37 6.05 8.26
C ASN A 538 -19.16 4.85 8.81
N ASP A 539 -19.89 4.18 7.93
CA ASP A 539 -20.75 3.04 8.20
C ASP A 539 -21.05 2.33 6.87
N ALA A 540 -21.51 1.08 6.91
CA ALA A 540 -21.66 0.24 5.72
C ALA A 540 -22.55 0.83 4.61
N LEU A 541 -23.48 1.72 4.97
CA LEU A 541 -24.39 2.36 4.02
C LEU A 541 -23.96 3.76 3.62
N SER A 542 -23.02 4.37 4.34
CA SER A 542 -22.65 5.76 4.13
C SER A 542 -21.82 5.95 2.88
N ASP A 543 -22.09 7.06 2.20
CA ASP A 543 -21.29 7.52 1.09
C ASP A 543 -20.17 8.48 1.50
N MET A 544 -20.00 8.72 2.80
CA MET A 544 -18.95 9.57 3.35
C MET A 544 -17.81 8.70 3.91
N ALA A 545 -16.58 9.02 3.53
CA ALA A 545 -15.36 8.41 4.02
C ALA A 545 -14.31 9.47 4.39
N ASP A 546 -13.76 9.32 5.59
CA ASP A 546 -12.64 10.13 6.03
C ASP A 546 -11.42 9.90 5.14
N GLU A 547 -10.66 10.96 4.94
CA GLU A 547 -9.56 10.98 4.01
C GLU A 547 -8.33 10.23 4.53
N VAL A 548 -7.69 9.49 3.63
CA VAL A 548 -6.41 8.83 3.86
C VAL A 548 -5.44 9.20 2.74
N MET A 549 -4.16 9.28 3.08
CA MET A 549 -3.11 9.66 2.14
C MET A 549 -1.93 8.71 2.25
N LEU A 550 -1.33 8.41 1.11
CA LEU A 550 -0.24 7.45 1.00
C LEU A 550 0.83 8.00 0.05
N HIS A 551 2.07 7.90 0.48
CA HIS A 551 3.24 7.96 -0.38
C HIS A 551 3.66 6.52 -0.71
N VAL A 552 3.88 6.24 -1.99
CA VAL A 552 4.40 4.97 -2.49
C VAL A 552 5.67 5.24 -3.28
N ASN A 553 6.75 4.55 -2.92
CA ASN A 553 7.95 4.48 -3.74
C ASN A 553 8.17 3.05 -4.23
N VAL A 554 8.49 2.89 -5.51
CA VAL A 554 8.91 1.60 -6.09
C VAL A 554 10.30 1.75 -6.68
N THR A 555 11.23 0.95 -6.16
CA THR A 555 12.63 0.95 -6.59
C THR A 555 13.11 -0.45 -6.94
N ASP A 556 13.96 -0.55 -7.96
CA ASP A 556 14.71 -1.78 -8.17
C ASP A 556 15.81 -1.91 -7.12
N ALA A 557 16.15 -3.14 -6.73
CA ALA A 557 17.20 -3.37 -5.76
C ALA A 557 18.07 -4.59 -6.09
N LYS A 558 19.37 -4.45 -5.82
CA LYS A 558 20.29 -5.59 -5.82
C LYS A 558 19.99 -6.43 -4.58
N VAL A 559 20.27 -7.73 -4.67
CA VAL A 559 20.25 -8.59 -3.48
C VAL A 559 21.24 -8.02 -2.45
N HIS A 560 20.84 -7.94 -1.18
CA HIS A 560 21.66 -7.45 -0.05
C HIS A 560 22.10 -5.98 -0.14
N TYR A 561 21.36 -5.14 -0.88
CA TYR A 561 21.69 -3.72 -1.04
C TYR A 561 21.72 -2.93 0.28
N ASP A 562 21.00 -3.39 1.31
CA ASP A 562 20.89 -2.77 2.63
C ASP A 562 21.91 -3.34 3.65
N SER A 563 22.93 -4.03 3.16
CA SER A 563 24.05 -4.46 3.98
C SER A 563 24.81 -3.25 4.48
N LYS A 564 25.14 -3.23 5.77
CA LYS A 564 25.98 -2.16 6.36
C LYS A 564 27.41 -2.24 5.84
N ILE A 565 27.94 -3.44 5.64
CA ILE A 565 29.26 -3.63 5.01
C ILE A 565 29.08 -4.60 3.85
N ALA A 566 29.48 -4.18 2.65
CA ALA A 566 29.40 -4.96 1.42
C ALA A 566 30.78 -5.07 0.78
N ILE A 567 31.43 -6.21 0.96
CA ILE A 567 32.74 -6.51 0.40
C ILE A 567 32.55 -7.32 -0.87
N VAL A 568 33.07 -6.83 -1.99
CA VAL A 568 33.05 -7.50 -3.29
C VAL A 568 34.48 -7.72 -3.75
N LEU A 569 34.87 -8.99 -3.81
CA LEU A 569 36.19 -9.45 -4.23
C LEU A 569 36.11 -9.97 -5.66
N ASN A 570 36.46 -9.11 -6.62
CA ASN A 570 36.52 -9.46 -8.04
C ASN A 570 37.89 -10.03 -8.38
N ASP A 571 37.93 -11.30 -8.81
CA ASP A 571 39.15 -12.02 -9.19
C ASP A 571 40.31 -11.85 -8.19
N SER A 572 39.99 -11.77 -6.89
CA SER A 572 40.97 -11.44 -5.85
C SER A 572 41.79 -12.63 -5.37
N PHE A 573 41.47 -13.82 -5.87
CA PHE A 573 42.21 -15.04 -5.58
C PHE A 573 43.05 -15.44 -6.78
N THR A 574 44.32 -15.69 -6.53
CA THR A 574 45.22 -16.36 -7.47
C THR A 574 44.71 -17.75 -7.85
N ASN A 575 45.15 -18.23 -9.02
CA ASN A 575 44.67 -19.49 -9.56
C ASN A 575 45.04 -20.65 -8.63
N ASN A 576 44.08 -21.54 -8.34
CA ASN A 576 44.25 -22.66 -7.40
C ASN A 576 44.78 -22.22 -6.02
N GLN A 577 44.34 -21.06 -5.54
CA GLN A 577 44.67 -20.56 -4.21
C GLN A 577 43.43 -19.95 -3.55
N TRP A 578 43.48 -19.87 -2.23
CA TRP A 578 42.39 -19.37 -1.38
C TRP A 578 42.88 -18.39 -0.32
N ASP A 579 44.15 -18.02 -0.30
CA ASP A 579 44.69 -17.05 0.66
C ASP A 579 44.33 -15.61 0.26
N ILE A 580 44.00 -14.79 1.25
CA ILE A 580 43.66 -13.38 1.07
C ILE A 580 44.69 -12.54 1.81
N SER A 581 45.47 -11.77 1.06
CA SER A 581 46.46 -10.85 1.63
C SER A 581 45.93 -9.43 1.81
N SER A 582 44.86 -9.05 1.09
CA SER A 582 44.25 -7.72 1.17
C SER A 582 43.43 -7.55 2.44
N GLU A 583 43.39 -6.33 2.96
CA GLU A 583 42.45 -5.94 4.01
C GLU A 583 41.00 -6.00 3.47
N LEU A 584 40.08 -6.55 4.25
CA LEU A 584 38.67 -6.65 3.90
C LEU A 584 37.89 -5.40 4.33
N ILE A 585 38.14 -4.93 5.55
CA ILE A 585 37.50 -3.75 6.14
C ILE A 585 38.37 -2.51 5.86
N LYS A 586 37.75 -1.46 5.32
CA LYS A 586 38.43 -0.20 5.02
C LYS A 586 38.24 0.82 6.15
N LYS A 587 39.06 1.87 6.14
CA LYS A 587 38.94 2.99 7.09
C LYS A 587 37.57 3.66 7.06
N GLU A 588 36.94 3.74 5.89
CA GLU A 588 35.58 4.28 5.71
C GLU A 588 34.52 3.48 6.50
N ASP A 589 34.73 2.18 6.73
CA ASP A 589 33.79 1.30 7.42
C ASP A 589 33.85 1.43 8.95
N SER A 590 34.76 2.25 9.49
CA SER A 590 35.03 2.35 10.93
C SER A 590 33.76 2.55 11.77
N LEU A 591 32.85 3.43 11.35
CA LEU A 591 31.61 3.70 12.09
C LEU A 591 30.63 2.52 12.02
N LEU A 592 30.53 1.87 10.86
CA LEU A 592 29.66 0.72 10.64
C LEU A 592 30.14 -0.50 11.45
N VAL A 593 31.46 -0.64 11.59
CA VAL A 593 32.09 -1.65 12.48
C VAL A 593 31.80 -1.34 13.95
N GLN A 594 31.83 -0.07 14.38
CA GLN A 594 31.43 0.29 15.74
C GLN A 594 29.97 -0.07 16.01
N GLN A 595 29.06 0.23 15.07
CA GLN A 595 27.64 -0.14 15.18
C GLN A 595 27.43 -1.66 15.24
N LEU A 596 28.18 -2.42 14.45
CA LEU A 596 28.22 -3.88 14.53
C LEU A 596 28.59 -4.35 15.95
N PHE A 597 29.62 -3.77 16.54
CA PHE A 597 30.03 -4.13 17.89
C PHE A 597 29.01 -3.73 18.96
N GLU A 598 28.40 -2.55 18.84
CA GLU A 598 27.31 -2.13 19.72
C GLU A 598 26.12 -3.09 19.65
N ALA A 599 25.75 -3.54 18.46
CA ALA A 599 24.69 -4.53 18.28
C ALA A 599 25.03 -5.86 19.00
N ILE A 600 26.24 -6.37 18.85
CA ILE A 600 26.69 -7.61 19.52
C ILE A 600 26.72 -7.44 21.05
N LEU A 601 27.15 -6.27 21.54
CA LEU A 601 27.16 -5.94 22.96
C LEU A 601 25.74 -5.87 23.54
N ASN A 602 24.78 -5.37 22.77
CA ASN A 602 23.36 -5.33 23.11
C ASN A 602 22.65 -6.69 22.98
N ASN A 603 23.40 -7.80 22.91
CA ASN A 603 22.91 -9.17 22.82
C ASN A 603 22.11 -9.49 21.55
N LEU A 604 22.33 -8.74 20.48
CA LEU A 604 21.78 -9.11 19.17
C LEU A 604 22.44 -10.41 18.69
N GLY A 605 21.63 -11.36 18.21
CA GLY A 605 22.14 -12.66 17.72
C GLY A 605 23.00 -12.51 16.48
N VAL A 606 24.03 -13.36 16.34
CA VAL A 606 24.88 -13.43 15.14
C VAL A 606 24.52 -14.68 14.34
N GLU A 607 24.18 -14.50 13.07
CA GLU A 607 23.88 -15.57 12.12
C GLU A 607 24.91 -15.53 10.98
N LEU A 608 25.42 -16.71 10.62
CA LEU A 608 26.43 -16.90 9.60
C LEU A 608 25.87 -17.81 8.51
N ASP A 609 25.84 -17.30 7.29
CA ASP A 609 25.48 -18.05 6.08
C ASP A 609 26.68 -18.07 5.14
N ILE A 610 27.39 -19.20 5.09
CA ILE A 610 28.67 -19.30 4.37
C ILE A 610 28.51 -20.36 3.29
N GLU A 611 28.58 -19.96 2.03
CA GLU A 611 28.32 -20.82 0.88
C GLU A 611 29.56 -20.90 -0.03
N GLY A 612 29.93 -22.12 -0.41
CA GLY A 612 30.88 -22.43 -1.47
C GLY A 612 30.11 -22.92 -2.70
N ASN A 613 29.86 -22.02 -3.64
CA ASN A 613 28.91 -22.26 -4.73
C ASN A 613 29.54 -22.91 -5.98
N GLY A 614 30.85 -23.20 -5.96
CA GLY A 614 31.55 -23.80 -7.09
C GLY A 614 31.56 -22.91 -8.33
N VAL A 615 31.19 -23.46 -9.48
CA VAL A 615 31.21 -22.76 -10.76
C VAL A 615 30.11 -21.71 -10.81
N GLY A 616 30.50 -20.46 -11.03
CA GLY A 616 29.58 -19.34 -11.19
C GLY A 616 28.94 -19.30 -12.58
N LEU A 617 27.68 -18.89 -12.64
CA LEU A 617 26.93 -18.56 -13.85
C LEU A 617 26.53 -17.09 -13.81
N TRP A 618 26.76 -16.37 -14.89
CA TRP A 618 26.26 -14.99 -15.04
C TRP A 618 24.79 -15.02 -15.48
N ASP A 619 23.88 -14.57 -14.62
CA ASP A 619 22.43 -14.55 -14.91
C ASP A 619 21.96 -13.32 -15.70
N GLY A 620 22.90 -12.45 -16.09
CA GLY A 620 22.63 -11.13 -16.69
C GLY A 620 22.85 -9.97 -15.72
N PHE A 621 22.91 -10.24 -14.41
CA PHE A 621 22.99 -9.21 -13.38
C PHE A 621 24.03 -9.51 -12.28
N GLN A 622 24.08 -10.76 -11.81
CA GLN A 622 25.02 -11.22 -10.78
C GLN A 622 25.53 -12.63 -11.11
N VAL A 623 26.51 -13.09 -10.33
CA VAL A 623 26.97 -14.47 -10.41
C VAL A 623 26.12 -15.32 -9.46
N ILE A 624 25.51 -16.37 -9.99
CA ILE A 624 24.74 -17.38 -9.25
C ILE A 624 25.40 -18.75 -9.37
N GLU A 625 24.98 -19.71 -8.55
CA GLU A 625 25.45 -21.10 -8.68
C GLU A 625 24.98 -21.70 -10.02
N ALA A 626 25.90 -22.31 -10.78
CA ALA A 626 25.54 -22.99 -12.02
C ALA A 626 24.81 -24.32 -11.73
N LEU A 627 23.63 -24.54 -12.34
CA LEU A 627 22.85 -25.78 -12.15
C LEU A 627 23.59 -27.02 -12.69
N ASP A 628 24.19 -26.91 -13.87
CA ASP A 628 24.82 -28.05 -14.55
C ASP A 628 26.25 -28.33 -14.04
N LYS A 629 26.82 -27.44 -13.22
CA LYS A 629 28.14 -27.54 -12.56
C LYS A 629 29.27 -28.04 -13.47
N THR A 630 29.19 -27.73 -14.76
CA THR A 630 30.11 -28.26 -15.77
C THR A 630 31.49 -27.62 -15.65
N GLU A 631 32.50 -28.46 -15.44
CA GLU A 631 33.91 -28.05 -15.48
C GLU A 631 34.52 -28.35 -16.85
N ILE A 632 35.34 -27.42 -17.34
CA ILE A 632 36.13 -27.55 -18.56
C ILE A 632 37.63 -27.65 -18.20
N PRO A 633 38.42 -28.45 -18.93
CA PRO A 633 39.83 -28.66 -18.58
C PRO A 633 40.71 -27.42 -18.81
N THR A 634 40.36 -26.58 -19.79
CA THR A 634 41.13 -25.39 -20.16
C THR A 634 40.22 -24.30 -20.71
N TYR A 635 40.66 -23.04 -20.67
CA TYR A 635 39.95 -21.93 -21.32
C TYR A 635 39.73 -22.21 -22.83
N PRO A 636 38.53 -21.92 -23.37
CA PRO A 636 38.23 -22.09 -24.79
C PRO A 636 39.15 -21.24 -25.67
N GLY A 637 39.52 -21.76 -26.84
CA GLY A 637 40.28 -21.01 -27.84
C GLY A 637 41.30 -21.86 -28.60
N ASN A 638 41.41 -21.60 -29.90
CA ASN A 638 42.31 -22.33 -30.80
C ASN A 638 43.75 -21.78 -30.76
N ASN A 639 43.96 -20.60 -30.19
CA ASN A 639 45.26 -19.95 -30.04
C ASN A 639 45.34 -19.16 -28.73
N GLU A 640 46.55 -18.71 -28.36
CA GLU A 640 46.82 -18.07 -27.06
C GLU A 640 46.00 -16.78 -26.86
N SER A 641 45.85 -15.95 -27.90
CA SER A 641 45.10 -14.69 -27.82
C SER A 641 43.60 -14.90 -27.58
N VAL A 642 42.99 -15.91 -28.21
CA VAL A 642 41.57 -16.25 -27.96
C VAL A 642 41.40 -16.84 -26.57
N LYS A 643 42.36 -17.63 -26.08
CA LYS A 643 42.34 -18.14 -24.70
C LYS A 643 42.45 -17.03 -23.66
N GLU A 644 43.28 -16.01 -23.90
CA GLU A 644 43.37 -14.83 -23.03
C GLU A 644 42.07 -14.03 -23.00
N LEU A 645 41.42 -13.85 -24.16
CA LEU A 645 40.11 -13.22 -24.26
C LEU A 645 39.05 -14.01 -23.47
N SER A 646 38.96 -15.33 -23.67
CA SER A 646 38.04 -16.18 -22.92
C SER A 646 38.33 -16.19 -21.41
N LYS A 647 39.60 -16.17 -21.00
CA LYS A 647 39.99 -16.03 -19.59
C LYS A 647 39.52 -14.71 -19.00
N LYS A 648 39.62 -13.61 -19.76
CA LYS A 648 39.14 -12.29 -19.34
C LYS A 648 37.62 -12.22 -19.27
N GLU A 649 36.91 -12.93 -20.15
CA GLU A 649 35.45 -13.02 -20.08
C GLU A 649 34.98 -13.89 -18.90
N MET A 650 35.68 -14.99 -18.62
CA MET A 650 35.35 -15.90 -17.52
C MET A 650 35.82 -15.38 -16.14
N SER A 651 36.77 -14.44 -16.07
CA SER A 651 37.20 -13.84 -14.81
C SER A 651 36.07 -13.15 -14.05
N ARG A 652 35.05 -12.65 -14.76
CA ARG A 652 33.84 -12.07 -14.15
C ARG A 652 33.08 -13.04 -13.24
N LEU A 653 33.25 -14.35 -13.46
CA LEU A 653 32.60 -15.41 -12.67
C LEU A 653 33.37 -15.70 -11.37
N ARG A 654 34.66 -15.32 -11.31
CA ARG A 654 35.52 -15.47 -10.13
C ARG A 654 35.25 -14.33 -9.15
N ILE A 655 34.08 -14.35 -8.53
CA ILE A 655 33.65 -13.34 -7.57
C ILE A 655 33.47 -13.95 -6.19
N SER A 656 33.74 -13.18 -5.15
CA SER A 656 33.34 -13.53 -3.79
C SER A 656 32.75 -12.32 -3.08
N HIS A 657 31.76 -12.58 -2.24
CA HIS A 657 31.01 -11.55 -1.54
C HIS A 657 31.05 -11.81 -0.05
N CYS A 658 31.15 -10.74 0.74
CA CYS A 658 30.85 -10.76 2.16
C CYS A 658 29.90 -9.59 2.47
N PHE A 659 28.71 -9.92 2.93
CA PHE A 659 27.66 -8.98 3.30
C PHE A 659 27.43 -9.04 4.80
N ILE A 660 27.58 -7.92 5.50
CA ILE A 660 27.26 -7.78 6.92
C ILE A 660 26.07 -6.86 7.02
N LYS A 661 24.97 -7.38 7.54
CA LYS A 661 23.74 -6.65 7.79
C LYS A 661 23.45 -6.65 9.28
N VAL A 662 23.19 -5.46 9.82
CA VAL A 662 22.83 -5.24 11.22
C VAL A 662 21.39 -4.74 11.22
N ASN A 663 20.46 -5.61 11.60
CA ASN A 663 19.04 -5.27 11.74
C ASN A 663 18.52 -5.87 13.06
N ARG A 664 17.56 -6.81 13.03
CA ARG A 664 17.11 -7.59 14.21
C ARG A 664 18.14 -8.63 14.69
N LYS A 665 19.02 -9.02 13.78
CA LYS A 665 20.20 -9.86 14.03
C LYS A 665 21.38 -9.31 13.22
N VAL A 666 22.58 -9.68 13.64
CA VAL A 666 23.78 -9.51 12.83
C VAL A 666 23.85 -10.70 11.88
N SER A 667 23.53 -10.50 10.62
CA SER A 667 23.67 -11.54 9.59
C SER A 667 24.93 -11.29 8.77
N ILE A 668 25.81 -12.27 8.72
CA ILE A 668 27.02 -12.26 7.91
C ILE A 668 26.86 -13.35 6.83
N LYS A 669 26.75 -12.93 5.57
CA LYS A 669 26.64 -13.84 4.43
C LYS A 669 27.91 -13.79 3.59
N ILE A 670 28.54 -14.95 3.37
CA ILE A 670 29.76 -15.09 2.56
C ILE A 670 29.50 -16.06 1.42
N ASN A 671 29.74 -15.63 0.20
CA ASN A 671 29.60 -16.48 -1.00
C ASN A 671 30.88 -16.43 -1.81
N SER A 672 31.30 -17.56 -2.38
CA SER A 672 32.41 -17.61 -3.31
C SER A 672 32.06 -18.42 -4.56
N PHE A 673 32.54 -17.93 -5.71
CA PHE A 673 32.37 -18.54 -7.01
C PHE A 673 33.71 -18.67 -7.73
N THR A 674 33.79 -19.67 -8.58
CA THR A 674 34.93 -19.99 -9.46
C THR A 674 34.49 -19.91 -10.91
N ASP A 675 35.44 -19.84 -11.83
CA ASP A 675 35.15 -20.00 -13.26
C ASP A 675 34.97 -21.50 -13.59
N PRO A 676 34.48 -21.87 -14.80
CA PRO A 676 34.27 -23.26 -15.13
C PRO A 676 35.57 -24.05 -15.35
N VAL A 677 36.76 -23.44 -15.29
CA VAL A 677 38.01 -24.18 -15.52
C VAL A 677 38.30 -25.05 -14.29
N SER A 678 38.48 -26.36 -14.51
CA SER A 678 38.69 -27.33 -13.44
C SER A 678 39.94 -26.98 -12.62
N SER A 679 39.77 -26.90 -11.31
CA SER A 679 40.88 -26.71 -10.39
C SER A 679 41.73 -27.98 -10.27
N ASN A 680 43.04 -27.81 -10.39
CA ASN A 680 44.04 -28.87 -10.19
C ASN A 680 44.50 -28.95 -8.74
N LEU A 681 43.72 -28.42 -7.79
CA LEU A 681 44.10 -28.39 -6.39
C LEU A 681 44.16 -29.81 -5.81
N LYS A 682 45.16 -30.07 -4.98
CA LYS A 682 45.20 -31.25 -4.11
C LYS A 682 44.87 -30.82 -2.70
N PHE A 683 43.87 -31.45 -2.11
CA PHE A 683 43.43 -31.16 -0.74
C PHE A 683 44.13 -32.12 0.23
N ASP A 684 44.79 -31.58 1.25
CA ASP A 684 45.53 -32.39 2.24
C ASP A 684 44.61 -33.07 3.26
N SER A 685 43.39 -32.56 3.44
CA SER A 685 42.40 -33.12 4.37
C SER A 685 41.83 -34.44 3.87
N LYS A 686 42.06 -35.53 4.62
CA LYS A 686 41.48 -36.85 4.34
C LYS A 686 39.96 -36.82 4.36
N ASN A 687 39.36 -36.11 5.31
CA ASN A 687 37.91 -35.99 5.46
C ASN A 687 37.28 -35.31 4.23
N ILE A 688 37.91 -34.26 3.70
CA ILE A 688 37.42 -33.58 2.49
C ILE A 688 37.52 -34.48 1.27
N ASN A 689 38.64 -35.20 1.10
CA ASN A 689 38.78 -36.15 -0.01
C ASN A 689 37.70 -37.25 0.05
N GLU A 690 37.38 -37.77 1.24
CA GLU A 690 36.29 -38.73 1.43
C GLU A 690 34.91 -38.13 1.13
N LEU A 691 34.65 -36.89 1.57
CA LEU A 691 33.40 -36.17 1.27
C LEU A 691 33.24 -35.90 -0.23
N MET A 692 34.32 -35.52 -0.93
CA MET A 692 34.32 -35.31 -2.38
C MET A 692 33.93 -36.59 -3.12
N ILE A 693 34.53 -37.73 -2.77
CA ILE A 693 34.24 -39.02 -3.41
C ILE A 693 32.80 -39.46 -3.10
N LYS A 694 32.39 -39.38 -1.83
CA LYS A 694 31.07 -39.83 -1.37
C LYS A 694 29.93 -39.04 -2.04
N ASN A 695 30.10 -37.72 -2.13
CA ASN A 695 29.04 -36.80 -2.57
C ASN A 695 29.24 -36.33 -4.02
N LYS A 696 30.25 -36.84 -4.73
CA LYS A 696 30.61 -36.45 -6.10
C LYS A 696 30.82 -34.94 -6.27
N LEU A 697 31.45 -34.31 -5.27
CA LEU A 697 31.75 -32.88 -5.30
C LEU A 697 32.96 -32.61 -6.19
N SER A 698 32.88 -31.52 -6.95
CA SER A 698 33.93 -31.08 -7.85
C SER A 698 35.05 -30.34 -7.12
N SER A 699 36.24 -30.25 -7.73
CA SER A 699 37.37 -29.49 -7.16
C SER A 699 37.02 -28.01 -7.03
N ASN A 700 36.26 -27.44 -7.97
CA ASN A 700 35.84 -26.04 -7.91
C ASN A 700 34.84 -25.78 -6.78
N GLN A 701 33.92 -26.72 -6.49
CA GLN A 701 33.02 -26.62 -5.34
C GLN A 701 33.80 -26.53 -4.03
N ILE A 702 34.77 -27.41 -3.82
CA ILE A 702 35.60 -27.37 -2.61
C ILE A 702 36.54 -26.16 -2.59
N LEU A 703 37.13 -25.76 -3.72
CA LEU A 703 37.96 -24.55 -3.79
C LEU A 703 37.16 -23.30 -3.38
N SER A 704 35.93 -23.16 -3.88
CA SER A 704 35.06 -22.06 -3.48
C SER A 704 34.74 -22.07 -1.98
N ALA A 705 34.58 -23.26 -1.38
CA ALA A 705 34.37 -23.40 0.06
C ALA A 705 35.61 -22.98 0.87
N TYR A 706 36.82 -23.36 0.42
CA TYR A 706 38.08 -22.87 1.00
C TYR A 706 38.21 -21.35 0.91
N ARG A 707 37.82 -20.74 -0.23
CA ARG A 707 37.81 -19.28 -0.39
C ARG A 707 36.83 -18.60 0.58
N SER A 708 35.60 -19.11 0.69
CA SER A 708 34.62 -18.62 1.67
C SER A 708 35.13 -18.73 3.11
N ARG A 709 35.82 -19.84 3.45
CA ARG A 709 36.49 -20.02 4.74
C ARG A 709 37.56 -18.96 4.99
N SER A 710 38.43 -18.70 4.01
CA SER A 710 39.48 -17.70 4.14
C SER A 710 38.94 -16.30 4.37
N ILE A 711 37.87 -15.92 3.65
CA ILE A 711 37.19 -14.63 3.85
C ILE A 711 36.70 -14.54 5.30
N LEU A 712 36.04 -15.59 5.80
CA LEU A 712 35.54 -15.62 7.17
C LEU A 712 36.64 -15.50 8.22
N LEU A 713 37.74 -16.25 8.06
CA LEU A 713 38.87 -16.24 9.00
C LEU A 713 39.60 -14.90 8.97
N LYS A 714 39.75 -14.29 7.78
CA LYS A 714 40.34 -12.97 7.64
C LYS A 714 39.46 -11.89 8.27
N LEU A 715 38.14 -11.95 8.02
CA LEU A 715 37.16 -11.05 8.63
C LEU A 715 37.18 -11.17 10.16
N LYS A 716 37.25 -12.40 10.69
CA LYS A 716 37.40 -12.67 12.12
C LYS A 716 38.64 -12.00 12.70
N GLU A 717 39.79 -12.15 12.04
CA GLU A 717 41.06 -11.57 12.48
C GLU A 717 40.96 -10.04 12.54
N GLU A 718 40.49 -9.41 11.45
CA GLU A 718 40.35 -7.96 11.36
C GLU A 718 39.35 -7.41 12.40
N LEU A 719 38.18 -8.03 12.53
CA LEU A 719 37.17 -7.61 13.52
C LEU A 719 37.69 -7.76 14.97
N ASN A 720 38.49 -8.78 15.27
CA ASN A 720 39.07 -8.94 16.61
C ASN A 720 40.08 -7.83 16.94
N VAL A 721 40.91 -7.43 15.96
CA VAL A 721 41.85 -6.32 16.11
C VAL A 721 41.10 -4.99 16.27
N LEU A 722 40.09 -4.75 15.43
CA LEU A 722 39.26 -3.55 15.48
C LEU A 722 38.45 -3.45 16.78
N ALA A 723 37.93 -4.57 17.30
CA ALA A 723 37.24 -4.60 18.58
C ALA A 723 38.17 -4.16 19.72
N GLY A 724 39.43 -4.61 19.73
CA GLY A 724 40.42 -4.18 20.71
C GLY A 724 40.82 -2.71 20.60
N SER A 725 40.64 -2.10 19.42
CA SER A 725 40.97 -0.71 19.15
C SER A 725 39.79 0.25 19.40
N TYR A 726 38.56 -0.16 19.10
CA TYR A 726 37.37 0.69 19.21
C TYR A 726 36.64 0.56 20.56
N LEU A 727 36.81 -0.55 21.27
CA LEU A 727 36.12 -0.79 22.54
C LEU A 727 37.07 -0.83 23.73
N PRO A 728 36.60 -0.46 24.93
CA PRO A 728 37.27 -0.80 26.19
C PRO A 728 37.51 -2.31 26.31
N ARG A 729 38.60 -2.69 26.98
CA ARG A 729 39.11 -4.08 27.01
C ARG A 729 38.08 -5.12 27.47
N ASP A 730 37.26 -4.78 28.46
CA ASP A 730 36.17 -5.61 28.99
C ASP A 730 35.07 -5.84 27.95
N LYS A 731 34.62 -4.78 27.26
CA LYS A 731 33.62 -4.86 26.19
C LYS A 731 34.17 -5.56 24.95
N ALA A 732 35.42 -5.26 24.56
CA ALA A 732 36.10 -5.90 23.44
C ALA A 732 36.12 -7.42 23.62
N LYS A 733 36.50 -7.90 24.82
CA LYS A 733 36.51 -9.34 25.15
C LYS A 733 35.13 -9.97 24.93
N ILE A 734 34.06 -9.36 25.44
CA ILE A 734 32.69 -9.88 25.29
C ILE A 734 32.31 -9.99 23.82
N CYS A 735 32.60 -8.95 23.03
CA CYS A 735 32.28 -8.92 21.60
C CYS A 735 33.03 -10.02 20.84
N ILE A 736 34.35 -10.11 21.06
CA ILE A 736 35.25 -11.11 20.47
C ILE A 736 34.80 -12.53 20.84
N ASP A 737 34.52 -12.79 22.12
CA ASP A 737 34.13 -14.12 22.59
C ASP A 737 32.81 -14.58 21.94
N LYS A 738 31.82 -13.68 21.81
CA LYS A 738 30.54 -13.98 21.14
C LYS A 738 30.74 -14.25 19.65
N LEU A 739 31.42 -13.35 18.94
CA LEU A 739 31.66 -13.48 17.50
C LEU A 739 32.42 -14.77 17.19
N ASN A 740 33.52 -15.02 17.91
CA ASN A 740 34.34 -16.20 17.72
C ASN A 740 33.60 -17.51 18.03
N ARG A 741 32.69 -17.50 19.02
CA ARG A 741 31.87 -18.67 19.36
C ARG A 741 30.87 -19.01 18.26
N GLU A 742 30.23 -18.02 17.64
CA GLU A 742 29.31 -18.30 16.53
C GLU A 742 30.10 -18.70 15.27
N ILE A 743 31.26 -18.09 15.02
CA ILE A 743 32.15 -18.49 13.92
C ILE A 743 32.61 -19.93 14.09
N SER A 744 33.06 -20.37 15.26
CA SER A 744 33.53 -21.75 15.46
C SER A 744 32.43 -22.80 15.30
N ARG A 745 31.17 -22.44 15.52
CA ARG A 745 30.01 -23.32 15.31
C ARG A 745 29.50 -23.32 13.87
N SER A 746 29.96 -22.38 13.05
CA SER A 746 29.48 -22.23 11.69
C SER A 746 29.93 -23.39 10.80
N LYS A 747 29.14 -23.63 9.75
CA LYS A 747 29.41 -24.64 8.73
C LYS A 747 29.34 -23.98 7.36
N ILE A 748 30.17 -24.47 6.45
CA ILE A 748 30.16 -24.03 5.06
C ILE A 748 29.22 -24.93 4.29
N LYS A 749 28.21 -24.34 3.66
CA LYS A 749 27.33 -25.04 2.74
C LYS A 749 28.03 -25.22 1.40
N VAL A 750 28.08 -26.46 0.94
CA VAL A 750 28.56 -26.82 -0.40
C VAL A 750 27.49 -27.70 -1.01
N ASP A 751 26.82 -27.18 -2.04
CA ASP A 751 25.65 -27.83 -2.64
C ASP A 751 24.53 -28.06 -1.59
N SER A 752 24.17 -29.31 -1.32
CA SER A 752 23.19 -29.70 -0.31
C SER A 752 23.81 -30.13 1.03
N PHE A 753 25.13 -30.01 1.18
CA PHE A 753 25.88 -30.50 2.34
C PHE A 753 26.47 -29.35 3.16
N PHE A 754 26.71 -29.60 4.45
CA PHE A 754 27.34 -28.65 5.36
C PHE A 754 28.62 -29.26 5.94
N ILE A 755 29.74 -28.57 5.74
CA ILE A 755 31.08 -28.99 6.18
C ILE A 755 31.52 -28.10 7.34
N SER A 756 32.00 -28.69 8.43
CA SER A 756 32.44 -27.94 9.61
C SER A 756 33.77 -27.21 9.33
N LEU A 757 34.00 -26.03 9.90
CA LEU A 757 35.23 -25.26 9.66
C LEU A 757 36.53 -26.01 10.02
N ASP A 758 36.46 -26.90 11.00
CA ASP A 758 37.58 -27.72 11.49
C ASP A 758 37.93 -28.90 10.56
N GLU A 759 37.07 -29.22 9.58
CA GLU A 759 37.30 -30.28 8.60
C GLU A 759 38.16 -29.83 7.40
N PHE A 760 38.31 -28.50 7.24
CA PHE A 760 39.12 -27.81 6.22
C PHE A 760 40.53 -27.52 6.68
#